data_AF-A0A5J4SPF7-F1
#
_entry.id   AF-A0A5J4SPF7-F1
#
_cell.length_a   1.000
_cell.length_b   1.000
_cell.length_c   1.000
_cell.angle_alpha   90.00
_cell.angle_beta   90.00
_cell.angle_gamma   90.00
#
_symmetry.space_group_name_H-M   'P 1'
#
loop_
_entity.id
_entity.type
_entity.pdbx_description
1 polymer ?
#
loop_
_entity_poly.entity_id
_entity_poly.type
_entity_poly.pdbx_seq_one_letter_code
_entity_poly.pdbx_strand_id
1 'polypeptide(L)'
;MKIFTYYTGNAFVNNALMTIEALMKAHSVEEVTTTKLIELFHEPIKSFSLLEINLLLKNYTMIFGKNSLLYNYDNKIKKEAYNKLMLNIFNGYECDGDNICAISGLRFNKTFEAFMEEMLNKIDPSGAKKKDLAINRGWFPLIGGLGSDAQALPQAQFTYNIHPICIAILQFLPLSSLVYKKGLLLVDSSNYSFARSYVAENANRIKERIEIFTYAQHEIENVKDLTKGNYLLKAIDLIAKMEDLYSNYFDLNLWSYSNSGTGANCEIDRIPNEFLRKLVELRQKSLIGKEVERILCDKNKKFSDSFIEAFQNRDDWWGLYPTSTYKGVSPEFFEAYYEEIGLGYKIQYAKYIAYLISKYQTKSFGKYLKKSDAYKNKSYHIDLYSVLLKATEEGLWDWKHQIKILDAPNQLPLILSYKALHKAIHFFYQTYKDEDFPIKQIENIDETKIQYNVTELCNWLVSLISNEKRLVKDFQTLPHISYSPVSFHSLFLRNAEKESVNTDVIFSSFYTNEGKYIGVGIKKLLRIYFSQSNEEKKEDKEVNWEKKEIPNDFKSWFKIIDNFAYDYIIYRLHRLTENTEFVVDTKTYDRLRRDIFDIPNDNRFMIWMEDVINKLNNYQEKNKRKKWNEEDLLYNPLGERSVSFASFLIRLSFRKLFYKQIIKK
;
A
#
# COMPACT_ATOMS: atom_id res chain seq x y z
N MET A 1 -49.68 17.03 1.05
CA MET A 1 -49.41 15.69 1.63
C MET A 1 -47.90 15.45 1.59
N LYS A 2 -47.30 14.93 2.67
CA LYS A 2 -45.87 14.55 2.67
C LYS A 2 -45.69 13.30 1.79
N ILE A 3 -44.64 13.27 0.97
CA ILE A 3 -44.36 12.13 0.08
C ILE A 3 -43.39 11.15 0.76
N PHE A 4 -42.32 11.67 1.35
CA PHE A 4 -41.28 10.89 2.03
C PHE A 4 -40.97 11.49 3.41
N THR A 5 -40.70 10.63 4.39
CA THR A 5 -40.16 11.03 5.70
C THR A 5 -38.65 10.85 5.80
N TYR A 6 -38.10 9.93 5.00
CA TYR A 6 -36.68 9.62 4.93
C TYR A 6 -36.28 9.41 3.46
N TYR A 7 -34.97 9.50 3.18
CA TYR A 7 -34.45 9.13 1.88
C TYR A 7 -34.66 7.63 1.59
N THR A 8 -34.81 7.28 0.32
CA THR A 8 -35.27 5.95 -0.13
C THR A 8 -34.14 4.91 -0.16
N GLY A 9 -32.90 5.32 0.08
CA GLY A 9 -31.70 4.50 -0.17
C GLY A 9 -31.36 4.30 -1.67
N ASN A 10 -32.23 4.71 -2.60
CA ASN A 10 -31.93 4.66 -4.04
C ASN A 10 -31.21 5.94 -4.49
N ALA A 11 -30.00 5.80 -5.03
CA ALA A 11 -29.16 6.94 -5.42
C ALA A 11 -29.84 7.90 -6.42
N PHE A 12 -30.60 7.39 -7.39
CA PHE A 12 -31.27 8.23 -8.40
C PHE A 12 -32.39 9.06 -7.77
N VAL A 13 -33.29 8.41 -7.02
CA VAL A 13 -34.41 9.09 -6.36
C VAL A 13 -33.91 10.05 -5.29
N ASN A 14 -32.89 9.67 -4.51
CA ASN A 14 -32.31 10.53 -3.49
C ASN A 14 -31.66 11.77 -4.12
N ASN A 15 -30.85 11.62 -5.18
CA ASN A 15 -30.25 12.79 -5.84
C ASN A 15 -31.32 13.70 -6.44
N ALA A 16 -32.39 13.14 -7.02
CA ALA A 16 -33.52 13.93 -7.51
C ALA A 16 -34.25 14.69 -6.40
N LEU A 17 -34.52 14.04 -5.27
CA LEU A 17 -35.10 14.68 -4.07
C LEU A 17 -34.19 15.79 -3.53
N MET A 18 -32.90 15.53 -3.38
CA MET A 18 -31.91 16.53 -2.94
C MET A 18 -31.79 17.70 -3.94
N THR A 19 -32.03 17.45 -5.23
CA THR A 19 -32.09 18.50 -6.26
C THR A 19 -33.32 19.38 -6.05
N ILE A 20 -34.49 18.77 -5.84
CA ILE A 20 -35.74 19.47 -5.55
C ILE A 20 -35.59 20.32 -4.29
N GLU A 21 -35.03 19.74 -3.23
CA GLU A 21 -34.75 20.46 -1.98
C GLU A 21 -33.83 21.67 -2.20
N ALA A 22 -32.78 21.52 -3.01
CA ALA A 22 -31.88 22.62 -3.33
C ALA A 22 -32.59 23.74 -4.10
N LEU A 23 -33.42 23.40 -5.08
CA LEU A 23 -34.15 24.37 -5.90
C LEU A 23 -35.17 25.16 -5.06
N MET A 24 -35.88 24.48 -4.15
CA MET A 24 -36.90 25.10 -3.30
C MET A 24 -36.36 25.63 -1.97
N LYS A 25 -35.06 25.46 -1.70
CA LYS A 25 -34.39 25.78 -0.42
C LYS A 25 -35.00 25.07 0.80
N ALA A 26 -35.41 23.81 0.66
CA ALA A 26 -35.97 23.02 1.75
C ALA A 26 -34.89 22.53 2.73
N HIS A 27 -35.24 22.43 4.02
CA HIS A 27 -34.32 21.95 5.06
C HIS A 27 -34.43 20.45 5.30
N SER A 28 -35.43 19.75 4.77
CA SER A 28 -35.58 18.30 4.86
C SER A 28 -36.41 17.72 3.71
N VAL A 29 -36.31 16.40 3.50
CA VAL A 29 -37.09 15.67 2.49
C VAL A 29 -38.60 15.69 2.77
N GLU A 30 -38.98 15.83 4.04
CA GLU A 30 -40.38 15.93 4.49
C GLU A 30 -41.09 17.17 3.94
N GLU A 31 -40.33 18.21 3.61
CA GLU A 31 -40.87 19.43 3.01
C GLU A 31 -41.21 19.25 1.53
N VAL A 32 -40.77 18.17 0.89
CA VAL A 32 -41.13 17.83 -0.49
C VAL A 32 -42.54 17.24 -0.50
N THR A 33 -43.51 18.10 -0.79
CA THR A 33 -44.94 17.75 -0.89
C THR A 33 -45.42 17.88 -2.33
N THR A 34 -46.53 17.22 -2.66
CA THR A 34 -47.14 17.31 -4.01
C THR A 34 -47.46 18.75 -4.43
N THR A 35 -47.98 19.56 -3.50
CA THR A 35 -48.25 20.99 -3.73
C THR A 35 -46.98 21.74 -4.12
N LYS A 36 -45.90 21.57 -3.36
CA LYS A 36 -44.62 22.23 -3.66
C LYS A 36 -43.95 21.67 -4.92
N LEU A 37 -44.15 20.40 -5.26
CA LEU A 37 -43.69 19.84 -6.54
C LEU A 37 -44.41 20.50 -7.72
N ILE A 38 -45.72 20.74 -7.61
CA ILE A 38 -46.50 21.44 -8.64
C ILE A 38 -46.02 22.90 -8.77
N GLU A 39 -45.81 23.59 -7.65
CA GLU A 39 -45.23 24.94 -7.64
C GLU A 39 -43.87 24.98 -8.36
N LEU A 40 -42.94 24.11 -7.95
CA LEU A 40 -41.61 24.03 -8.53
C LEU A 40 -41.63 23.61 -10.01
N PHE A 41 -42.55 22.75 -10.40
CA PHE A 41 -42.73 22.33 -11.80
C PHE A 41 -43.16 23.49 -12.70
N HIS A 42 -43.90 24.46 -12.16
CA HIS A 42 -44.31 25.68 -12.86
C HIS A 42 -43.34 26.85 -12.69
N GLU A 43 -42.43 26.81 -11.71
CA GLU A 43 -41.43 27.86 -11.48
C GLU A 43 -40.38 27.89 -12.61
N PRO A 44 -40.28 28.99 -13.38
CA PRO A 44 -39.33 29.06 -14.48
C PRO A 44 -37.92 29.40 -14.00
N ILE A 45 -36.90 28.77 -14.59
CA ILE A 45 -35.49 29.18 -14.43
C ILE A 45 -35.11 30.01 -15.65
N LYS A 46 -34.82 31.31 -15.45
CA LYS A 46 -34.53 32.27 -16.55
C LYS A 46 -35.61 32.25 -17.66
N SER A 47 -36.88 32.20 -17.27
CA SER A 47 -38.06 32.12 -18.16
C SER A 47 -38.24 30.79 -18.90
N PHE A 48 -37.43 29.77 -18.63
CA PHE A 48 -37.63 28.42 -19.16
C PHE A 48 -38.39 27.55 -18.16
N SER A 49 -39.42 26.84 -18.62
CA SER A 49 -40.08 25.78 -17.85
C SER A 49 -39.15 24.56 -17.68
N LEU A 50 -39.42 23.72 -16.67
CA LEU A 50 -38.68 22.45 -16.49
C LEU A 50 -38.64 21.59 -17.75
N LEU A 51 -39.77 21.55 -18.48
CA LEU A 51 -39.88 20.84 -19.75
C LEU A 51 -38.88 21.36 -20.78
N GLU A 52 -38.80 22.69 -20.95
CA GLU A 52 -37.90 23.30 -21.92
C GLU A 52 -36.45 23.08 -21.53
N ILE A 53 -36.14 23.19 -20.24
CA ILE A 53 -34.80 22.92 -19.72
C ILE A 53 -34.41 21.46 -20.00
N ASN A 54 -35.30 20.50 -19.72
CA ASN A 54 -35.04 19.08 -19.97
C ASN A 54 -34.84 18.75 -21.47
N LEU A 55 -35.52 19.46 -22.37
CA LEU A 55 -35.29 19.33 -23.83
C LEU A 55 -33.97 19.95 -24.28
N LEU A 56 -33.52 21.01 -23.62
CA LEU A 56 -32.28 21.72 -23.95
C LEU A 56 -31.06 21.05 -23.31
N LEU A 57 -31.22 20.40 -22.17
CA LEU A 57 -30.13 19.76 -21.43
C LEU A 57 -29.64 18.48 -22.10
N LYS A 58 -28.38 18.47 -22.50
CA LYS A 58 -27.74 17.32 -23.15
C LYS A 58 -27.70 16.08 -22.25
N ASN A 59 -27.56 16.24 -20.93
CA ASN A 59 -27.54 15.15 -19.96
C ASN A 59 -28.91 14.44 -19.81
N TYR A 60 -30.02 15.05 -20.23
CA TYR A 60 -31.35 14.43 -20.12
C TYR A 60 -31.40 13.08 -20.83
N THR A 61 -30.88 13.03 -22.06
CA THR A 61 -30.84 11.78 -22.86
C THR A 61 -29.85 10.75 -22.31
N MET A 62 -28.89 11.15 -21.47
CA MET A 62 -28.02 10.22 -20.75
C MET A 62 -28.75 9.54 -19.58
N ILE A 63 -29.83 10.12 -19.06
CA ILE A 63 -30.69 9.52 -18.03
C ILE A 63 -31.79 8.68 -18.69
N PHE A 64 -32.59 9.31 -19.55
CA PHE A 64 -33.85 8.78 -20.05
C PHE A 64 -33.78 8.26 -21.50
N GLY A 65 -32.63 8.36 -22.16
CA GLY A 65 -32.49 7.95 -23.55
C GLY A 65 -33.37 8.74 -24.53
N LYS A 66 -33.26 8.40 -25.81
CA LYS A 66 -34.07 9.00 -26.90
C LYS A 66 -35.48 8.44 -27.02
N ASN A 67 -35.76 7.32 -26.33
CA ASN A 67 -37.06 6.65 -26.37
C ASN A 67 -38.05 7.22 -25.34
N SER A 68 -37.63 8.20 -24.53
CA SER A 68 -38.47 8.89 -23.54
C SER A 68 -39.57 9.74 -24.18
N LEU A 69 -40.59 10.09 -23.40
CA LEU A 69 -41.75 10.89 -23.85
C LEU A 69 -41.34 12.22 -24.53
N LEU A 70 -40.30 12.88 -24.03
CA LEU A 70 -39.84 14.16 -24.57
C LEU A 70 -39.15 14.05 -25.95
N TYR A 71 -38.70 12.86 -26.36
CA TYR A 71 -37.96 12.65 -27.60
C TYR A 71 -38.65 11.73 -28.61
N ASN A 72 -39.44 10.75 -28.16
CA ASN A 72 -40.02 9.69 -29.01
C ASN A 72 -41.48 9.95 -29.43
N TYR A 73 -42.13 10.98 -28.87
CA TYR A 73 -43.51 11.33 -29.21
C TYR A 73 -43.57 12.44 -30.26
N ASP A 74 -44.65 12.48 -31.04
CA ASP A 74 -44.88 13.50 -32.06
C ASP A 74 -44.70 14.91 -31.46
N ASN A 75 -43.89 15.72 -32.14
CA ASN A 75 -43.55 17.09 -31.77
C ASN A 75 -44.77 17.96 -31.48
N LYS A 76 -45.92 17.67 -32.09
CA LYS A 76 -47.18 18.39 -31.86
C LYS A 76 -47.79 18.14 -30.48
N ILE A 77 -47.65 16.92 -29.95
CA ILE A 77 -48.32 16.49 -28.71
C ILE A 77 -47.37 16.30 -27.52
N LYS A 78 -46.07 16.11 -27.76
CA LYS A 78 -45.11 15.71 -26.71
C LYS A 78 -45.04 16.69 -25.52
N LYS A 79 -45.18 18.00 -25.77
CA LYS A 79 -45.11 19.01 -24.71
C LYS A 79 -46.33 18.94 -23.79
N GLU A 80 -47.51 18.88 -24.41
CA GLU A 80 -48.78 18.78 -23.70
C GLU A 80 -48.90 17.45 -22.96
N ALA A 81 -48.47 16.35 -23.60
CA ALA A 81 -48.44 15.02 -23.01
C ALA A 81 -47.55 14.96 -21.76
N TYR A 82 -46.33 15.51 -21.83
CA TYR A 82 -45.43 15.55 -20.68
C TYR A 82 -46.03 16.36 -19.52
N ASN A 83 -46.54 17.56 -19.82
CA ASN A 83 -47.11 18.43 -18.80
C ASN A 83 -48.33 17.77 -18.11
N LYS A 84 -49.28 17.26 -18.90
CA LYS A 84 -50.46 16.54 -18.37
C LYS A 84 -50.08 15.30 -17.59
N LEU A 85 -49.12 14.51 -18.06
CA LEU A 85 -48.68 13.30 -17.34
C LEU A 85 -48.11 13.64 -15.96
N MET A 86 -47.19 14.61 -15.88
CA MET A 86 -46.57 15.01 -14.62
C MET A 86 -47.61 15.58 -13.63
N LEU A 87 -48.48 16.47 -14.10
CA LEU A 87 -49.54 17.05 -13.27
C LEU A 87 -50.55 15.99 -12.80
N ASN A 88 -50.94 15.04 -13.67
CA ASN A 88 -51.82 13.95 -13.28
C ASN A 88 -51.16 13.09 -12.18
N ILE A 89 -49.87 12.79 -12.30
CA ILE A 89 -49.13 12.03 -11.28
C ILE A 89 -49.05 12.79 -9.96
N PHE A 90 -48.74 14.09 -9.97
CA PHE A 90 -48.66 14.89 -8.74
C PHE A 90 -50.01 15.00 -8.03
N ASN A 91 -51.08 15.24 -8.79
CA ASN A 91 -52.44 15.38 -8.24
C ASN A 91 -53.05 14.03 -7.83
N GLY A 92 -52.67 12.95 -8.50
CA GLY A 92 -53.13 11.59 -8.22
C GLY A 92 -52.22 10.81 -7.27
N TYR A 93 -51.36 11.49 -6.51
CA TYR A 93 -50.50 10.85 -5.52
C TYR A 93 -51.34 10.21 -4.40
N GLU A 94 -50.94 9.01 -4.01
CA GLU A 94 -51.52 8.21 -2.93
C GLU A 94 -50.38 7.59 -2.10
N CYS A 95 -50.67 7.13 -0.88
CA CYS A 95 -49.66 6.50 -0.02
C CYS A 95 -50.10 5.15 0.54
N ASP A 96 -51.20 4.62 0.02
CA ASP A 96 -51.84 3.36 0.36
C ASP A 96 -52.16 2.57 -0.92
N GLY A 97 -52.41 1.28 -0.76
CA GLY A 97 -52.72 0.39 -1.87
C GLY A 97 -52.03 -0.96 -1.82
N ASP A 98 -52.42 -1.79 -2.79
CA ASP A 98 -52.02 -3.18 -2.89
C ASP A 98 -50.62 -3.36 -3.50
N ASN A 99 -50.18 -2.42 -4.34
CA ASN A 99 -48.83 -2.45 -4.90
C ASN A 99 -47.83 -1.79 -3.95
N ILE A 100 -46.61 -2.32 -3.92
CA ILE A 100 -45.47 -1.75 -3.18
C ILE A 100 -44.39 -1.37 -4.18
N CYS A 101 -43.91 -0.13 -4.09
CA CYS A 101 -42.82 0.37 -4.92
C CYS A 101 -41.52 -0.34 -4.58
N ALA A 102 -40.92 -1.03 -5.55
CA ALA A 102 -39.66 -1.76 -5.39
C ALA A 102 -38.46 -0.83 -5.08
N ILE A 103 -38.57 0.46 -5.39
CA ILE A 103 -37.50 1.45 -5.23
C ILE A 103 -37.60 2.19 -3.89
N SER A 104 -38.80 2.53 -3.46
CA SER A 104 -39.02 3.45 -2.34
C SER A 104 -39.86 2.89 -1.20
N GLY A 105 -40.48 1.72 -1.38
CA GLY A 105 -41.39 1.11 -0.41
C GLY A 105 -42.77 1.77 -0.30
N LEU A 106 -43.05 2.85 -1.03
CA LEU A 106 -44.37 3.49 -1.04
C LEU A 106 -45.44 2.55 -1.59
N ARG A 107 -46.64 2.60 -1.00
CA ARG A 107 -47.81 1.85 -1.47
C ARG A 107 -48.64 2.68 -2.44
N PHE A 108 -49.23 2.01 -3.44
CA PHE A 108 -50.08 2.64 -4.46
C PHE A 108 -51.01 1.62 -5.13
N ASN A 109 -52.11 2.09 -5.69
CA ASN A 109 -53.05 1.34 -6.52
C ASN A 109 -52.95 1.73 -8.00
N LYS A 110 -52.91 3.03 -8.31
CA LYS A 110 -52.90 3.54 -9.67
C LYS A 110 -51.50 3.46 -10.27
N THR A 111 -51.33 2.56 -11.24
CA THR A 111 -50.03 2.31 -11.89
C THR A 111 -49.67 3.41 -12.89
N PHE A 112 -48.40 3.42 -13.32
CA PHE A 112 -47.92 4.37 -14.31
C PHE A 112 -48.63 4.20 -15.67
N GLU A 113 -48.90 2.96 -16.05
CA GLU A 113 -49.64 2.59 -17.26
C GLU A 113 -51.03 3.24 -17.26
N ALA A 114 -51.72 3.22 -16.11
CA ALA A 114 -53.04 3.85 -15.98
C ALA A 114 -52.99 5.38 -16.14
N PHE A 115 -51.95 6.04 -15.60
CA PHE A 115 -51.74 7.48 -15.83
C PHE A 115 -51.41 7.80 -17.29
N MET A 116 -50.60 6.96 -17.94
CA MET A 116 -50.25 7.08 -19.35
C MET A 116 -51.46 6.90 -20.26
N GLU A 117 -52.29 5.88 -20.01
CA GLU A 117 -53.52 5.61 -20.76
C GLU A 117 -54.51 6.77 -20.63
N GLU A 118 -54.73 7.28 -19.41
CA GLU A 118 -55.62 8.43 -19.18
C GLU A 118 -55.13 9.69 -19.91
N MET A 119 -53.82 9.94 -19.88
CA MET A 119 -53.20 11.06 -20.60
C MET A 119 -53.36 10.89 -22.12
N LEU A 120 -53.07 9.71 -22.66
CA LEU A 120 -53.16 9.43 -24.09
C LEU A 120 -54.60 9.51 -24.58
N ASN A 121 -55.57 8.95 -23.86
CA ASN A 121 -56.98 9.04 -24.22
C ASN A 121 -57.50 10.49 -24.27
N LYS A 122 -56.87 11.41 -23.52
CA LYS A 122 -57.21 12.85 -23.55
C LYS A 122 -56.56 13.63 -24.69
N ILE A 123 -55.44 13.16 -25.25
CA ILE A 123 -54.61 13.93 -26.20
C ILE A 123 -54.56 13.27 -27.59
N ASP A 124 -54.51 11.94 -27.65
CA ASP A 124 -54.51 11.12 -28.87
C ASP A 124 -55.29 9.81 -28.63
N PRO A 125 -56.64 9.86 -28.66
CA PRO A 125 -57.51 8.70 -28.43
C PRO A 125 -57.26 7.54 -29.42
N SER A 126 -56.76 7.85 -30.62
CA SER A 126 -56.45 6.87 -31.66
C SER A 126 -55.10 6.17 -31.48
N GLY A 127 -54.12 6.82 -30.86
CA GLY A 127 -52.76 6.32 -30.68
C GLY A 127 -52.53 5.51 -29.41
N ALA A 128 -53.42 5.61 -28.41
CA ALA A 128 -53.31 4.93 -27.12
C ALA A 128 -53.14 3.40 -27.25
N LYS A 129 -53.86 2.77 -28.20
CA LYS A 129 -53.82 1.32 -28.43
C LYS A 129 -52.55 0.80 -29.12
N LYS A 130 -51.68 1.68 -29.62
CA LYS A 130 -50.49 1.29 -30.42
C LYS A 130 -49.16 1.53 -29.71
N LYS A 131 -49.16 2.10 -28.50
CA LYS A 131 -47.94 2.48 -27.78
C LYS A 131 -47.68 1.56 -26.60
N ASP A 132 -46.41 1.27 -26.37
CA ASP A 132 -45.96 0.62 -25.14
C ASP A 132 -46.15 1.58 -23.96
N LEU A 133 -47.00 1.19 -23.00
CA LEU A 133 -47.32 1.98 -21.82
C LEU A 133 -46.47 1.60 -20.61
N ALA A 134 -45.70 0.52 -20.71
CA ALA A 134 -44.94 -0.02 -19.60
C ALA A 134 -43.79 0.91 -19.19
N ILE A 135 -43.44 0.85 -17.90
CA ILE A 135 -42.21 1.46 -17.39
C ILE A 135 -41.01 0.73 -18.01
N ASN A 136 -40.12 1.51 -18.63
CA ASN A 136 -38.88 0.99 -19.23
C ASN A 136 -37.71 1.93 -18.91
N ARG A 137 -36.52 1.61 -19.43
CA ARG A 137 -35.30 2.43 -19.26
C ARG A 137 -35.44 3.90 -19.67
N GLY A 138 -36.46 4.24 -20.45
CA GLY A 138 -36.76 5.61 -20.86
C GLY A 138 -37.48 6.44 -19.79
N TRP A 139 -37.94 5.80 -18.72
CA TRP A 139 -38.68 6.41 -17.62
C TRP A 139 -37.91 6.35 -16.30
N PHE A 140 -37.21 5.26 -16.06
CA PHE A 140 -36.46 5.08 -14.83
C PHE A 140 -35.12 4.35 -15.12
N PRO A 141 -33.97 4.91 -14.66
CA PRO A 141 -32.64 4.36 -14.89
C PRO A 141 -32.43 2.92 -14.39
N LEU A 142 -31.58 2.15 -15.07
CA LEU A 142 -31.19 0.76 -14.72
C LEU A 142 -32.32 -0.29 -14.73
N ILE A 143 -33.54 0.07 -15.14
CA ILE A 143 -34.60 -0.90 -15.38
C ILE A 143 -34.47 -1.42 -16.80
N GLY A 144 -34.27 -2.73 -16.92
CA GLY A 144 -34.26 -3.40 -18.21
C GLY A 144 -35.57 -3.15 -18.96
N GLY A 145 -35.47 -2.91 -20.27
CA GLY A 145 -36.65 -3.08 -21.12
C GLY A 145 -36.88 -4.57 -21.32
N LEU A 146 -38.13 -5.02 -21.26
CA LEU A 146 -38.54 -6.35 -21.72
C LEU A 146 -38.41 -6.40 -23.26
N GLY A 147 -37.18 -6.49 -23.75
CA GLY A 147 -36.85 -6.76 -25.16
C GLY A 147 -36.42 -8.21 -25.35
N SER A 148 -36.81 -8.81 -26.47
CA SER A 148 -36.82 -10.24 -26.85
C SER A 148 -35.82 -11.20 -26.19
N ASP A 149 -34.59 -10.80 -25.93
CA ASP A 149 -33.55 -11.72 -25.42
C ASP A 149 -33.60 -11.88 -23.88
N ALA A 150 -34.15 -10.90 -23.17
CA ALA A 150 -34.36 -10.98 -21.72
C ALA A 150 -35.50 -11.95 -21.34
N GLN A 151 -36.39 -12.28 -22.27
CA GLN A 151 -37.51 -13.21 -22.06
C GLN A 151 -37.06 -14.66 -21.82
N ALA A 152 -35.78 -14.98 -22.03
CA ALA A 152 -35.21 -16.31 -21.79
C ALA A 152 -34.81 -16.55 -20.32
N LEU A 153 -34.80 -15.52 -19.46
CA LEU A 153 -34.40 -15.63 -18.06
C LEU A 153 -35.62 -15.66 -17.12
N PRO A 154 -35.74 -16.65 -16.22
CA PRO A 154 -36.84 -16.73 -15.24
C PRO A 154 -36.97 -15.48 -14.34
N GLN A 155 -35.86 -14.77 -14.09
CA GLN A 155 -35.85 -13.53 -13.31
C GLN A 155 -36.43 -12.31 -14.07
N ALA A 156 -36.61 -12.39 -15.39
CA ALA A 156 -37.24 -11.34 -16.19
C ALA A 156 -38.78 -11.41 -16.18
N GLN A 157 -39.38 -12.33 -15.42
CA GLN A 157 -40.84 -12.48 -15.33
C GLN A 157 -41.54 -11.39 -14.50
N PHE A 158 -40.81 -10.58 -13.73
CA PHE A 158 -41.41 -9.58 -12.84
C PHE A 158 -41.21 -8.16 -13.37
N THR A 159 -42.31 -7.51 -13.73
CA THR A 159 -42.34 -6.06 -13.96
C THR A 159 -42.08 -5.35 -12.64
N TYR A 160 -41.10 -4.46 -12.57
CA TYR A 160 -40.82 -3.69 -11.36
C TYR A 160 -41.98 -2.74 -11.07
N ASN A 161 -42.69 -2.96 -9.97
CA ASN A 161 -43.70 -2.02 -9.49
C ASN A 161 -43.01 -0.75 -8.98
N ILE A 162 -43.23 0.37 -9.67
CA ILE A 162 -42.65 1.67 -9.28
C ILE A 162 -43.77 2.66 -9.14
N HIS A 163 -43.78 3.34 -7.99
CA HIS A 163 -44.77 4.36 -7.74
C HIS A 163 -44.59 5.50 -8.76
N PRO A 164 -45.66 5.95 -9.45
CA PRO A 164 -45.57 7.01 -10.45
C PRO A 164 -44.92 8.30 -9.96
N ILE A 165 -45.08 8.66 -8.68
CA ILE A 165 -44.45 9.85 -8.09
C ILE A 165 -42.92 9.81 -8.18
N CYS A 166 -42.29 8.63 -8.10
CA CYS A 166 -40.85 8.49 -8.25
C CYS A 166 -40.40 8.83 -9.67
N ILE A 167 -41.21 8.50 -10.70
CA ILE A 167 -40.92 8.83 -12.10
C ILE A 167 -40.99 10.35 -12.31
N ALA A 168 -41.99 11.00 -11.71
CA ALA A 168 -42.14 12.45 -11.80
C ALA A 168 -41.01 13.20 -11.04
N ILE A 169 -40.62 12.70 -9.86
CA ILE A 169 -39.49 13.24 -9.10
C ILE A 169 -38.17 13.13 -9.88
N LEU A 170 -37.93 12.00 -10.56
CA LEU A 170 -36.71 11.82 -11.36
C LEU A 170 -36.54 12.86 -12.47
N GLN A 171 -37.61 13.50 -12.93
CA GLN A 171 -37.53 14.54 -13.97
C GLN A 171 -36.73 15.78 -13.55
N PHE A 172 -36.47 15.95 -12.25
CA PHE A 172 -35.62 17.01 -11.71
C PHE A 172 -34.13 16.63 -11.65
N LEU A 173 -33.79 15.34 -11.74
CA LEU A 173 -32.40 14.85 -11.67
C LEU A 173 -31.43 15.49 -12.69
N PRO A 174 -31.83 15.80 -13.96
CA PRO A 174 -30.95 16.50 -14.89
C PRO A 174 -30.38 17.82 -14.35
N LEU A 175 -31.11 18.50 -13.46
CA LEU A 175 -30.76 19.82 -12.92
C LEU A 175 -29.58 19.81 -11.94
N SER A 176 -29.07 18.65 -11.54
CA SER A 176 -27.88 18.51 -10.66
C SER A 176 -26.85 17.51 -11.18
N SER A 177 -27.09 16.92 -12.37
CA SER A 177 -26.25 15.84 -12.91
C SER A 177 -25.05 16.40 -13.68
N LEU A 178 -23.85 16.33 -13.07
CA LEU A 178 -22.56 16.64 -13.72
C LEU A 178 -22.01 15.42 -14.48
N VAL A 179 -20.98 15.57 -15.33
CA VAL A 179 -20.36 14.43 -16.04
C VAL A 179 -19.16 13.86 -15.27
N TYR A 180 -19.23 12.58 -14.91
CA TYR A 180 -18.16 11.83 -14.25
C TYR A 180 -17.88 10.53 -15.00
N LYS A 181 -16.61 10.20 -15.30
CA LYS A 181 -16.20 8.99 -16.06
C LYS A 181 -17.05 8.68 -17.32
N LYS A 182 -17.43 9.73 -18.07
CA LYS A 182 -18.33 9.67 -19.26
C LYS A 182 -19.81 9.35 -18.96
N GLY A 183 -20.16 9.07 -17.71
CA GLY A 183 -21.53 9.03 -17.23
C GLY A 183 -21.93 10.31 -16.50
N LEU A 184 -23.09 10.27 -15.88
CA LEU A 184 -23.64 11.27 -14.99
C LEU A 184 -23.30 10.93 -13.55
N LEU A 185 -22.89 11.96 -12.82
CA LEU A 185 -22.56 11.88 -11.43
C LEU A 185 -23.83 11.76 -10.59
N LEU A 186 -23.93 10.69 -9.80
CA LEU A 186 -24.81 10.65 -8.63
C LEU A 186 -23.94 10.57 -7.38
N VAL A 187 -24.36 11.28 -6.34
CA VAL A 187 -23.63 11.39 -5.09
C VAL A 187 -24.42 10.66 -4.02
N ASP A 188 -23.77 9.72 -3.37
CA ASP A 188 -24.37 8.94 -2.31
C ASP A 188 -23.40 8.85 -1.12
N SER A 189 -23.94 8.99 0.08
CA SER A 189 -23.19 9.01 1.34
C SER A 189 -24.09 8.59 2.49
N SER A 190 -23.52 7.93 3.49
CA SER A 190 -24.21 7.69 4.76
C SER A 190 -24.59 8.97 5.50
N ASN A 191 -23.88 10.08 5.26
CA ASN A 191 -24.26 11.39 5.77
C ASN A 191 -25.12 12.14 4.76
N TYR A 192 -26.44 12.07 4.95
CA TYR A 192 -27.37 12.74 4.06
C TYR A 192 -27.23 14.28 4.07
N SER A 193 -26.85 14.90 5.19
CA SER A 193 -26.61 16.35 5.21
C SER A 193 -25.48 16.73 4.25
N PHE A 194 -24.40 15.97 4.27
CA PHE A 194 -23.29 16.10 3.32
C PHE A 194 -23.71 15.85 1.87
N ALA A 195 -24.40 14.73 1.60
CA ALA A 195 -24.89 14.44 0.25
C ALA A 195 -25.80 15.56 -0.30
N ARG A 196 -26.69 16.10 0.54
CA ARG A 196 -27.58 17.22 0.20
C ARG A 196 -26.79 18.47 -0.17
N SER A 197 -25.84 18.89 0.66
CA SER A 197 -24.99 20.05 0.36
C SER A 197 -24.20 19.86 -0.93
N TYR A 198 -23.70 18.64 -1.16
CA TYR A 198 -22.98 18.32 -2.38
C TYR A 198 -23.87 18.42 -3.62
N VAL A 199 -25.05 17.82 -3.60
CA VAL A 199 -26.03 17.89 -4.71
C VAL A 199 -26.51 19.31 -4.91
N ALA A 200 -26.75 20.09 -3.85
CA ALA A 200 -27.14 21.49 -3.94
C ALA A 200 -26.11 22.34 -4.67
N GLU A 201 -24.82 22.18 -4.38
CA GLU A 201 -23.76 22.86 -5.13
C GLU A 201 -23.70 22.39 -6.61
N ASN A 202 -24.04 21.13 -6.91
CA ASN A 202 -24.14 20.68 -8.32
C ASN A 202 -25.32 21.38 -9.01
N ALA A 203 -26.46 21.47 -8.32
CA ALA A 203 -27.67 22.11 -8.83
C ALA A 203 -27.44 23.60 -9.12
N ASN A 204 -26.77 24.31 -8.21
CA ASN A 204 -26.38 25.71 -8.42
C ASN A 204 -25.50 25.88 -9.67
N ARG A 205 -24.52 24.99 -9.87
CA ARG A 205 -23.64 25.05 -11.04
C ARG A 205 -24.37 24.81 -12.37
N ILE A 206 -25.38 23.93 -12.38
CA ILE A 206 -26.22 23.71 -13.57
C ILE A 206 -27.17 24.90 -13.77
N LYS A 207 -27.75 25.43 -12.69
CA LYS A 207 -28.58 26.64 -12.72
C LYS A 207 -27.84 27.82 -13.32
N GLU A 208 -26.60 28.09 -12.89
CA GLU A 208 -25.74 29.12 -13.48
C GLU A 208 -25.54 28.92 -14.99
N ARG A 209 -25.39 27.67 -15.45
CA ARG A 209 -25.30 27.37 -16.89
C ARG A 209 -26.60 27.63 -17.65
N ILE A 210 -27.74 27.30 -17.06
CA ILE A 210 -29.06 27.61 -17.62
C ILE A 210 -29.23 29.14 -17.69
N GLU A 211 -28.81 29.86 -16.65
CA GLU A 211 -28.92 31.31 -16.55
C GLU A 211 -28.07 32.07 -17.58
N ILE A 212 -26.98 31.50 -18.08
CA ILE A 212 -26.17 32.10 -19.16
C ILE A 212 -26.55 31.60 -20.57
N PHE A 213 -27.40 30.58 -20.68
CA PHE A 213 -27.78 29.98 -21.97
C PHE A 213 -28.55 30.97 -22.87
N THR A 214 -28.35 30.82 -24.18
CA THR A 214 -29.11 31.52 -25.22
C THR A 214 -29.52 30.55 -26.33
N TYR A 215 -30.68 30.77 -26.98
CA TYR A 215 -31.18 29.90 -28.04
C TYR A 215 -30.21 29.69 -29.21
N ALA A 216 -29.27 30.60 -29.45
CA ALA A 216 -28.21 30.44 -30.45
C ALA A 216 -27.34 29.18 -30.23
N GLN A 217 -27.25 28.70 -28.99
CA GLN A 217 -26.44 27.54 -28.62
C GLN A 217 -27.14 26.20 -28.90
N HIS A 218 -28.43 26.19 -29.22
CA HIS A 218 -29.30 25.03 -29.50
C HIS A 218 -29.50 24.05 -28.32
N GLU A 219 -28.45 23.72 -27.56
CA GLU A 219 -28.47 22.84 -26.39
C GLU A 219 -27.63 23.42 -25.24
N ILE A 220 -27.99 23.08 -24.01
CA ILE A 220 -27.21 23.38 -22.80
C ILE A 220 -26.18 22.25 -22.62
N GLU A 221 -24.91 22.60 -22.87
CA GLU A 221 -23.80 21.65 -22.77
C GLU A 221 -23.55 21.15 -21.35
N ASN A 222 -23.20 19.86 -21.26
CA ASN A 222 -22.85 19.21 -20.00
C ASN A 222 -21.66 19.90 -19.31
N VAL A 223 -21.70 19.96 -17.98
CA VAL A 223 -20.54 20.33 -17.17
C VAL A 223 -19.55 19.17 -17.20
N LYS A 224 -18.47 19.35 -17.98
CA LYS A 224 -17.41 18.39 -18.26
C LYS A 224 -16.05 18.91 -17.76
N ASP A 225 -15.01 18.13 -18.00
CA ASP A 225 -13.59 18.46 -17.70
C ASP A 225 -13.21 18.52 -16.21
N LEU A 226 -13.94 17.78 -15.37
CA LEU A 226 -13.58 17.58 -13.95
C LEU A 226 -12.86 16.24 -13.78
N THR A 227 -11.69 16.28 -13.14
CA THR A 227 -10.98 15.08 -12.67
C THR A 227 -11.65 14.53 -11.41
N LYS A 228 -11.29 13.30 -11.01
CA LYS A 228 -11.73 12.75 -9.72
C LYS A 228 -11.31 13.67 -8.57
N GLY A 229 -10.12 14.26 -8.65
CA GLY A 229 -9.64 15.21 -7.66
C GLY A 229 -10.47 16.49 -7.56
N ASN A 230 -11.09 17.00 -8.64
CA ASN A 230 -12.03 18.13 -8.53
C ASN A 230 -13.27 17.77 -7.69
N TYR A 231 -13.81 16.55 -7.86
CA TYR A 231 -14.95 16.07 -7.09
C TYR A 231 -14.57 15.85 -5.62
N LEU A 232 -13.37 15.33 -5.36
CA LEU A 232 -12.82 15.21 -4.01
C LEU A 232 -12.59 16.57 -3.35
N LEU A 233 -12.05 17.55 -4.08
CA LEU A 233 -11.83 18.91 -3.56
C LEU A 233 -13.16 19.53 -3.08
N LYS A 234 -14.22 19.38 -3.87
CA LYS A 234 -15.55 19.80 -3.45
C LYS A 234 -16.02 19.05 -2.19
N ALA A 235 -15.83 17.74 -2.13
CA ALA A 235 -16.19 16.96 -0.95
C ALA A 235 -15.48 17.48 0.31
N ILE A 236 -14.16 17.69 0.25
CA ILE A 236 -13.39 18.15 1.40
C ILE A 236 -13.72 19.58 1.82
N ASP A 237 -14.00 20.48 0.86
CA ASP A 237 -14.40 21.86 1.17
C ASP A 237 -15.78 21.92 1.84
N LEU A 238 -16.68 21.00 1.49
CA LEU A 238 -17.99 20.85 2.15
C LEU A 238 -17.85 20.24 3.55
N ILE A 239 -17.09 19.16 3.68
CA ILE A 239 -16.85 18.49 4.97
C ILE A 239 -16.16 19.46 5.96
N ALA A 240 -15.22 20.28 5.48
CA ALA A 240 -14.54 21.29 6.30
C ALA A 240 -15.46 22.38 6.86
N LYS A 241 -16.66 22.59 6.28
CA LYS A 241 -17.67 23.54 6.76
C LYS A 241 -18.66 22.90 7.74
N MET A 242 -18.64 21.57 7.90
CA MET A 242 -19.55 20.86 8.77
C MET A 242 -19.01 20.82 10.21
N GLU A 243 -19.91 20.88 11.18
CA GLU A 243 -19.56 20.74 12.59
C GLU A 243 -19.05 19.32 12.87
N ASP A 244 -17.98 19.23 13.65
CA ASP A 244 -17.37 17.98 14.14
C ASP A 244 -17.03 16.92 13.07
N LEU A 245 -15.81 17.00 12.56
CA LEU A 245 -15.21 16.05 11.61
C LEU A 245 -15.11 14.62 12.17
N TYR A 246 -14.97 14.47 13.49
CA TYR A 246 -14.62 13.21 14.12
C TYR A 246 -15.85 12.39 14.52
N SER A 247 -16.96 13.04 14.89
CA SER A 247 -18.23 12.34 15.17
C SER A 247 -19.01 11.97 13.92
N ASN A 248 -18.84 12.69 12.80
CA ASN A 248 -19.58 12.45 11.56
C ASN A 248 -18.87 11.47 10.62
N TYR A 249 -19.62 10.53 10.04
CA TYR A 249 -19.12 9.53 9.10
C TYR A 249 -19.53 9.90 7.66
N PHE A 250 -18.56 10.11 6.75
CA PHE A 250 -18.74 10.71 5.43
C PHE A 250 -18.30 9.82 4.27
N ASP A 251 -18.53 8.51 4.32
CA ASP A 251 -18.25 7.68 3.14
C ASP A 251 -18.94 8.26 1.89
N LEU A 252 -18.25 8.21 0.75
CA LEU A 252 -18.72 8.87 -0.46
C LEU A 252 -18.65 7.89 -1.63
N ASN A 253 -19.81 7.67 -2.24
CA ASN A 253 -19.96 6.92 -3.46
C ASN A 253 -20.20 7.91 -4.61
N LEU A 254 -19.24 7.99 -5.54
CA LEU A 254 -19.41 8.72 -6.79
C LEU A 254 -19.84 7.74 -7.87
N TRP A 255 -21.13 7.76 -8.20
CA TRP A 255 -21.70 6.94 -9.26
C TRP A 255 -21.48 7.62 -10.60
N SER A 256 -21.13 6.85 -11.63
CA SER A 256 -21.08 7.26 -13.02
C SER A 256 -22.08 6.44 -13.81
N TYR A 257 -23.24 7.02 -14.11
CA TYR A 257 -24.32 6.36 -14.84
C TYR A 257 -24.49 6.88 -16.26
N SER A 258 -24.67 6.01 -17.25
CA SER A 258 -25.15 6.45 -18.57
C SER A 258 -26.09 5.44 -19.20
N ASN A 259 -27.17 5.96 -19.78
CA ASN A 259 -28.11 5.22 -20.64
C ASN A 259 -27.80 5.45 -22.14
N SER A 260 -26.66 6.04 -22.47
CA SER A 260 -26.23 6.28 -23.85
C SER A 260 -25.69 5.01 -24.52
N GLY A 261 -26.15 4.66 -25.73
CA GLY A 261 -25.62 3.55 -26.52
C GLY A 261 -26.55 2.33 -26.57
N THR A 262 -25.99 1.12 -26.58
CA THR A 262 -26.75 -0.15 -26.67
C THR A 262 -27.34 -0.62 -25.34
N GLY A 263 -26.84 -0.12 -24.20
CA GLY A 263 -27.30 -0.51 -22.86
C GLY A 263 -26.92 0.51 -21.79
N ALA A 264 -27.43 0.29 -20.57
CA ALA A 264 -27.08 1.10 -19.41
C ALA A 264 -25.70 0.69 -18.86
N ASN A 265 -24.85 1.68 -18.55
CA ASN A 265 -23.57 1.48 -17.87
C ASN A 265 -23.59 2.20 -16.51
N CYS A 266 -23.02 1.56 -15.49
CA CYS A 266 -22.94 2.12 -14.14
C CYS A 266 -21.63 1.70 -13.47
N GLU A 267 -20.83 2.68 -13.06
CA GLU A 267 -19.61 2.48 -12.27
C GLU A 267 -19.73 3.24 -10.95
N ILE A 268 -19.12 2.74 -9.88
CA ILE A 268 -19.16 3.37 -8.56
C ILE A 268 -17.74 3.48 -8.02
N ASP A 269 -17.29 4.71 -7.77
CA ASP A 269 -16.06 4.98 -7.03
C ASP A 269 -16.39 5.16 -5.56
N ARG A 270 -16.02 4.17 -4.75
CA ARG A 270 -16.17 4.22 -3.29
C ARG A 270 -14.96 4.94 -2.69
N ILE A 271 -15.23 5.97 -1.90
CA ILE A 271 -14.23 6.78 -1.23
C ILE A 271 -14.43 6.63 0.29
N PRO A 272 -13.48 5.97 0.99
CA PRO A 272 -13.62 5.74 2.43
C PRO A 272 -13.61 7.04 3.25
N ASN A 273 -14.35 7.05 4.36
CA ASN A 273 -14.40 8.17 5.31
C ASN A 273 -13.00 8.53 5.85
N GLU A 274 -12.17 7.55 6.22
CA GLU A 274 -10.80 7.80 6.72
C GLU A 274 -9.96 8.58 5.71
N PHE A 275 -10.07 8.22 4.42
CA PHE A 275 -9.35 8.90 3.35
C PHE A 275 -9.80 10.36 3.19
N LEU A 276 -11.11 10.63 3.23
CA LEU A 276 -11.64 12.00 3.17
C LEU A 276 -11.19 12.85 4.35
N ARG A 277 -11.23 12.30 5.57
CA ARG A 277 -10.78 13.01 6.78
C ARG A 277 -9.31 13.42 6.67
N LYS A 278 -8.44 12.51 6.27
CA LYS A 278 -7.01 12.81 6.06
C LYS A 278 -6.77 13.87 4.99
N LEU A 279 -7.55 13.84 3.89
CA LEU A 279 -7.48 14.89 2.88
C LEU A 279 -7.98 16.25 3.41
N VAL A 280 -9.01 16.27 4.26
CA VAL A 280 -9.48 17.49 4.93
C VAL A 280 -8.38 18.05 5.85
N GLU A 281 -7.75 17.20 6.65
CA GLU A 281 -6.65 17.58 7.55
C GLU A 281 -5.48 18.18 6.76
N LEU A 282 -5.05 17.55 5.67
CA LEU A 282 -4.04 18.11 4.76
C LEU A 282 -4.47 19.44 4.15
N ARG A 283 -5.74 19.56 3.73
CA ARG A 283 -6.29 20.76 3.10
C ARG A 283 -6.39 21.95 4.06
N GLN A 284 -6.70 21.69 5.33
CA GLN A 284 -6.84 22.70 6.38
C GLN A 284 -5.49 23.22 6.90
N LYS A 285 -4.38 22.51 6.68
CA LYS A 285 -3.03 23.01 6.98
C LYS A 285 -2.73 24.25 6.09
N SER A 286 -2.65 25.42 6.72
CA SER A 286 -2.58 26.74 6.04
C SER A 286 -1.44 26.88 5.02
N LEU A 287 -0.29 26.25 5.28
CA LEU A 287 0.89 26.31 4.44
C LEU A 287 0.75 25.48 3.15
N ILE A 288 -0.02 24.39 3.17
CA ILE A 288 -0.02 23.37 2.11
C ILE A 288 -1.37 23.18 1.43
N GLY A 289 -2.45 23.79 1.94
CA GLY A 289 -3.80 23.60 1.40
C GLY A 289 -3.93 23.95 -0.10
N LYS A 290 -3.24 25.00 -0.56
CA LYS A 290 -3.21 25.35 -2.00
C LYS A 290 -2.45 24.33 -2.84
N GLU A 291 -1.44 23.68 -2.27
CA GLU A 291 -0.68 22.63 -2.93
C GLU A 291 -1.51 21.35 -3.08
N VAL A 292 -2.27 20.97 -2.05
CA VAL A 292 -3.27 19.89 -2.11
C VAL A 292 -4.26 20.13 -3.24
N GLU A 293 -4.85 21.33 -3.29
CA GLU A 293 -5.78 21.74 -4.35
C GLU A 293 -5.15 21.63 -5.74
N ARG A 294 -3.92 22.14 -5.92
CA ARG A 294 -3.19 22.03 -7.19
C ARG A 294 -2.96 20.58 -7.62
N ILE A 295 -2.60 19.70 -6.69
CA ILE A 295 -2.32 18.28 -6.96
C ILE A 295 -3.61 17.54 -7.36
N LEU A 296 -4.70 17.75 -6.61
CA LEU A 296 -6.00 17.13 -6.91
C LEU A 296 -6.59 17.64 -8.23
N CYS A 297 -6.43 18.93 -8.52
CA CYS A 297 -7.00 19.56 -9.71
C CYS A 297 -6.02 19.63 -10.89
N ASP A 298 -4.93 18.86 -10.87
CA ASP A 298 -3.94 18.87 -11.94
C ASP A 298 -4.59 18.42 -13.27
N LYS A 299 -4.30 19.16 -14.35
CA LYS A 299 -4.82 18.85 -15.69
C LYS A 299 -4.35 17.49 -16.20
N ASN A 300 -3.19 17.02 -15.75
CA ASN A 300 -2.73 15.67 -16.00
C ASN A 300 -3.43 14.70 -15.06
N LYS A 301 -4.53 14.11 -15.53
CA LYS A 301 -5.32 13.14 -14.78
C LYS A 301 -4.48 12.01 -14.15
N LYS A 302 -3.43 11.52 -14.83
CA LYS A 302 -2.56 10.47 -14.27
C LYS A 302 -1.82 10.92 -13.01
N PHE A 303 -1.46 12.20 -12.93
CA PHE A 303 -0.78 12.77 -11.76
C PHE A 303 -1.71 12.76 -10.55
N SER A 304 -2.89 13.37 -10.67
CA SER A 304 -3.92 13.40 -9.61
C SER A 304 -4.38 11.99 -9.22
N ASP A 305 -4.69 11.13 -10.18
CA ASP A 305 -5.15 9.76 -9.89
C ASP A 305 -4.07 8.97 -9.13
N SER A 306 -2.79 9.12 -9.50
CA SER A 306 -1.69 8.46 -8.79
C SER A 306 -1.47 8.99 -7.36
N PHE A 307 -1.75 10.27 -7.11
CA PHE A 307 -1.72 10.83 -5.76
C PHE A 307 -2.83 10.21 -4.91
N ILE A 308 -4.06 10.19 -5.45
CA ILE A 308 -5.24 9.62 -4.77
C ILE A 308 -4.99 8.15 -4.42
N GLU A 309 -4.49 7.37 -5.37
CA GLU A 309 -4.18 5.94 -5.19
C GLU A 309 -3.09 5.72 -4.14
N ALA A 310 -1.95 6.40 -4.26
CA ALA A 310 -0.84 6.25 -3.30
C ALA A 310 -1.25 6.69 -1.90
N PHE A 311 -1.98 7.80 -1.77
CA PHE A 311 -2.44 8.30 -0.47
C PHE A 311 -3.46 7.35 0.17
N GLN A 312 -4.37 6.77 -0.62
CA GLN A 312 -5.32 5.77 -0.14
C GLN A 312 -4.62 4.48 0.32
N ASN A 313 -3.58 4.04 -0.39
CA ASN A 313 -2.82 2.83 -0.07
C ASN A 313 -1.72 3.04 0.99
N ARG A 314 -1.50 4.28 1.45
CA ARG A 314 -0.41 4.68 2.37
C ARG A 314 0.98 4.42 1.81
N ASP A 315 1.15 4.65 0.52
CA ASP A 315 2.39 4.43 -0.22
C ASP A 315 3.20 5.72 -0.43
N ASP A 316 4.50 5.60 -0.72
CA ASP A 316 5.35 6.72 -1.14
C ASP A 316 4.96 7.18 -2.56
N TRP A 317 4.31 8.34 -2.68
CA TRP A 317 3.91 8.88 -3.97
C TRP A 317 5.08 9.48 -4.76
N TRP A 318 5.22 9.08 -6.02
CA TRP A 318 6.31 9.53 -6.89
C TRP A 318 6.32 11.04 -7.13
N GLY A 319 5.15 11.69 -7.07
CA GLY A 319 4.98 13.13 -7.26
C GLY A 319 5.45 13.97 -6.07
N LEU A 320 5.95 13.37 -4.99
CA LEU A 320 6.63 14.12 -3.93
C LEU A 320 7.99 14.67 -4.40
N TYR A 321 8.64 13.96 -5.32
CA TYR A 321 10.03 14.22 -5.67
C TYR A 321 10.17 15.07 -6.94
N PRO A 322 11.21 15.90 -7.04
CA PRO A 322 11.54 16.57 -8.28
C PRO A 322 11.87 15.56 -9.39
N THR A 323 11.42 15.87 -10.60
CA THR A 323 11.81 15.20 -11.85
C THR A 323 12.40 16.25 -12.81
N SER A 324 12.72 15.88 -14.06
CA SER A 324 13.32 16.81 -15.01
C SER A 324 12.42 18.02 -15.35
N THR A 325 11.10 17.84 -15.32
CA THR A 325 10.12 18.88 -15.68
C THR A 325 9.26 19.35 -14.50
N TYR A 326 9.25 18.61 -13.39
CA TYR A 326 8.43 18.90 -12.22
C TYR A 326 9.33 19.17 -11.00
N LYS A 327 9.06 20.26 -10.27
CA LYS A 327 9.91 20.73 -9.17
C LYS A 327 9.81 19.91 -7.87
N GLY A 328 8.87 18.98 -7.76
CA GLY A 328 8.54 18.35 -6.49
C GLY A 328 7.50 19.17 -5.72
N VAL A 329 7.18 18.68 -4.52
CA VAL A 329 6.33 19.38 -3.56
C VAL A 329 7.15 20.24 -2.59
N SER A 330 6.49 21.10 -1.82
CA SER A 330 7.12 21.80 -0.70
C SER A 330 7.59 20.83 0.40
N PRO A 331 8.62 21.16 1.20
CA PRO A 331 9.01 20.37 2.37
C PRO A 331 7.85 20.17 3.34
N GLU A 332 7.05 21.21 3.58
CA GLU A 332 5.89 21.16 4.48
C GLU A 332 4.85 20.14 4.00
N PHE A 333 4.60 20.07 2.69
CA PHE A 333 3.70 19.08 2.12
C PHE A 333 4.29 17.68 2.22
N PHE A 334 5.58 17.51 1.90
CA PHE A 334 6.27 16.22 2.00
C PHE A 334 6.14 15.64 3.40
N GLU A 335 6.37 16.47 4.42
CA GLU A 335 6.32 16.08 5.82
C GLU A 335 4.91 15.70 6.26
N ALA A 336 3.93 16.57 5.96
CA ALA A 336 2.54 16.29 6.26
C ALA A 336 2.05 15.00 5.57
N TYR A 337 2.46 14.75 4.32
CA TYR A 337 2.14 13.52 3.61
C TYR A 337 2.73 12.29 4.31
N TYR A 338 4.02 12.33 4.68
CA TYR A 338 4.71 11.23 5.35
C TYR A 338 4.15 10.94 6.74
N GLU A 339 3.70 11.95 7.48
CA GLU A 339 2.96 11.79 8.73
C GLU A 339 1.68 10.98 8.51
N GLU A 340 0.85 11.38 7.54
CA GLU A 340 -0.46 10.76 7.26
C GLU A 340 -0.38 9.29 6.81
N ILE A 341 0.67 8.93 6.08
CA ILE A 341 0.92 7.53 5.66
C ILE A 341 1.66 6.71 6.72
N GLY A 342 1.95 7.27 7.90
CA GLY A 342 2.60 6.56 9.01
C GLY A 342 4.13 6.40 8.86
N LEU A 343 4.75 7.21 7.99
CA LEU A 343 6.20 7.24 7.76
C LEU A 343 6.89 8.47 8.36
N GLY A 344 6.23 9.22 9.26
CA GLY A 344 6.76 10.44 9.86
C GLY A 344 8.16 10.29 10.50
N TYR A 345 8.43 9.17 11.19
CA TYR A 345 9.75 8.90 11.80
C TYR A 345 10.89 8.90 10.77
N LYS A 346 10.61 8.54 9.51
CA LYS A 346 11.61 8.52 8.43
C LYS A 346 12.06 9.92 8.03
N ILE A 347 11.23 10.93 8.24
CA ILE A 347 11.53 12.34 7.91
C ILE A 347 12.74 12.81 8.71
N GLN A 348 12.74 12.56 10.02
CA GLN A 348 13.82 13.02 10.91
C GLN A 348 15.18 12.45 10.47
N TYR A 349 15.22 11.14 10.17
CA TYR A 349 16.41 10.49 9.62
C TYR A 349 16.79 11.03 8.26
N ALA A 350 15.83 11.23 7.35
CA ALA A 350 16.11 11.73 6.01
C ALA A 350 16.75 13.12 6.04
N LYS A 351 16.20 14.04 6.85
CA LYS A 351 16.73 15.38 7.08
C LYS A 351 18.12 15.36 7.73
N TYR A 352 18.29 14.56 8.77
CA TYR A 352 19.56 14.48 9.48
C TYR A 352 20.68 13.88 8.61
N ILE A 353 20.38 12.81 7.87
CA ILE A 353 21.34 12.22 6.93
C ILE A 353 21.66 13.21 5.80
N ALA A 354 20.69 13.99 5.33
CA ALA A 354 20.95 15.05 4.34
C ALA A 354 21.94 16.11 4.88
N TYR A 355 21.83 16.49 6.15
CA TYR A 355 22.82 17.33 6.83
C TYR A 355 24.21 16.64 6.91
N LEU A 356 24.27 15.35 7.23
CA LEU A 356 25.54 14.61 7.24
C LEU A 356 26.18 14.55 5.85
N ILE A 357 25.39 14.42 4.78
CA ILE A 357 25.88 14.49 3.40
C ILE A 357 26.51 15.87 3.13
N SER A 358 25.87 16.97 3.54
CA SER A 358 26.44 18.31 3.28
C SER A 358 27.80 18.50 3.97
N LYS A 359 28.01 17.87 5.14
CA LYS A 359 29.26 17.92 5.91
C LYS A 359 30.37 17.00 5.37
N TYR A 360 30.04 15.78 4.97
CA TYR A 360 31.02 14.72 4.71
C TYR A 360 31.05 14.19 3.27
N GLN A 361 30.24 14.72 2.36
CA GLN A 361 30.27 14.28 0.96
C GLN A 361 31.64 14.44 0.31
N THR A 362 32.00 13.49 -0.54
CA THR A 362 33.16 13.60 -1.40
C THR A 362 32.86 14.51 -2.60
N LYS A 363 33.90 15.06 -3.25
CA LYS A 363 33.75 15.84 -4.48
C LYS A 363 33.03 15.07 -5.59
N SER A 364 33.29 13.75 -5.70
CA SER A 364 32.62 12.88 -6.67
C SER A 364 31.14 12.69 -6.34
N PHE A 365 30.79 12.52 -5.06
CA PHE A 365 29.41 12.40 -4.63
C PHE A 365 28.62 13.69 -4.92
N GLY A 366 29.16 14.84 -4.53
CA GLY A 366 28.56 16.15 -4.77
C GLY A 366 28.31 16.46 -6.25
N LYS A 367 29.13 15.93 -7.17
CA LYS A 367 28.96 16.15 -8.62
C LYS A 367 27.65 15.58 -9.14
N TYR A 368 27.28 14.36 -8.74
CA TYR A 368 26.05 13.74 -9.24
C TYR A 368 24.84 13.98 -8.32
N LEU A 369 25.05 14.38 -7.06
CA LEU A 369 23.97 14.90 -6.22
C LEU A 369 23.29 16.14 -6.83
N LYS A 370 23.87 16.84 -7.80
CA LYS A 370 23.17 17.93 -8.51
C LYS A 370 21.98 17.47 -9.37
N LYS A 371 21.89 16.18 -9.68
CA LYS A 371 20.79 15.63 -10.51
C LYS A 371 19.58 15.29 -9.64
N SER A 372 18.37 15.50 -10.16
CA SER A 372 17.12 15.16 -9.45
C SER A 372 16.98 13.65 -9.18
N ASP A 373 17.63 12.81 -9.97
CA ASP A 373 17.59 11.35 -9.88
C ASP A 373 18.87 10.71 -9.32
N ALA A 374 19.72 11.49 -8.63
CA ALA A 374 21.00 11.03 -8.10
C ALA A 374 20.92 9.73 -7.27
N TYR A 375 19.81 9.55 -6.54
CA TYR A 375 19.51 8.36 -5.73
C TYR A 375 19.45 7.05 -6.54
N LYS A 376 19.30 7.11 -7.86
CA LYS A 376 19.31 5.94 -8.76
C LYS A 376 20.73 5.50 -9.14
N ASN A 377 21.76 6.30 -8.85
CA ASN A 377 23.13 5.96 -9.18
C ASN A 377 23.55 4.69 -8.39
N LYS A 378 24.19 3.73 -9.07
CA LYS A 378 24.70 2.48 -8.45
C LYS A 378 25.65 2.76 -7.28
N SER A 379 26.38 3.87 -7.33
CA SER A 379 27.32 4.28 -6.28
C SER A 379 26.67 5.05 -5.11
N TYR A 380 25.41 5.52 -5.24
CA TYR A 380 24.75 6.35 -4.22
C TYR A 380 24.77 5.68 -2.83
N HIS A 381 24.44 4.39 -2.78
CA HIS A 381 24.47 3.62 -1.54
C HIS A 381 25.88 3.55 -0.91
N ILE A 382 26.92 3.41 -1.74
CA ILE A 382 28.31 3.26 -1.30
C ILE A 382 28.85 4.60 -0.77
N ASP A 383 28.58 5.68 -1.50
CA ASP A 383 28.99 7.03 -1.10
C ASP A 383 28.25 7.48 0.17
N LEU A 384 26.94 7.19 0.24
CA LEU A 384 26.13 7.45 1.44
C LEU A 384 26.62 6.65 2.64
N TYR A 385 26.94 5.36 2.48
CA TYR A 385 27.54 4.57 3.56
C TYR A 385 28.86 5.17 4.05
N SER A 386 29.67 5.72 3.13
CA SER A 386 30.94 6.36 3.49
C SER A 386 30.73 7.66 4.28
N VAL A 387 29.69 8.43 3.97
CA VAL A 387 29.25 9.58 4.77
C VAL A 387 28.85 9.16 6.18
N LEU A 388 28.01 8.12 6.32
CA LEU A 388 27.55 7.64 7.64
C LEU A 388 28.71 7.09 8.48
N LEU A 389 29.64 6.39 7.85
CA LEU A 389 30.83 5.92 8.54
C LEU A 389 31.69 7.09 9.03
N LYS A 390 31.90 8.12 8.20
CA LYS A 390 32.66 9.29 8.63
C LYS A 390 31.96 10.04 9.76
N ALA A 391 30.64 10.14 9.72
CA ALA A 391 29.84 10.68 10.83
C ALA A 391 29.99 9.84 12.12
N THR A 392 30.13 8.51 11.98
CA THR A 392 30.35 7.60 13.11
C THR A 392 31.69 7.82 13.79
N GLU A 393 32.76 7.99 13.00
CA GLU A 393 34.10 8.30 13.52
C GLU A 393 34.15 9.61 14.31
N GLU A 394 33.23 10.53 14.02
CA GLU A 394 33.12 11.85 14.66
C GLU A 394 32.03 11.89 15.76
N GLY A 395 31.44 10.74 16.12
CA GLY A 395 30.43 10.64 17.19
C GLY A 395 29.05 11.24 16.84
N LEU A 396 28.73 11.40 15.56
CA LEU A 396 27.46 11.95 15.07
C LEU A 396 26.49 10.88 14.53
N TRP A 397 26.94 9.63 14.47
CA TRP A 397 26.14 8.51 14.01
C TRP A 397 26.59 7.25 14.74
N ASP A 398 25.69 6.30 14.96
CA ASP A 398 26.03 5.05 15.63
C ASP A 398 25.31 3.86 14.98
N TRP A 399 25.61 2.66 15.50
CA TRP A 399 25.01 1.43 15.04
C TRP A 399 23.49 1.34 15.30
N LYS A 400 22.96 2.03 16.32
CA LYS A 400 21.53 2.02 16.69
C LYS A 400 20.72 2.75 15.62
N HIS A 401 21.17 3.96 15.26
CA HIS A 401 20.61 4.74 14.16
C HIS A 401 20.74 3.98 12.83
N GLN A 402 21.88 3.32 12.60
CA GLN A 402 22.09 2.50 11.41
C GLN A 402 21.08 1.36 11.29
N ILE A 403 20.74 0.68 12.40
CA ILE A 403 19.74 -0.39 12.41
C ILE A 403 18.34 0.19 12.16
N LYS A 404 18.02 1.33 12.74
CA LYS A 404 16.67 1.92 12.66
C LYS A 404 16.26 2.30 11.23
N ILE A 405 17.24 2.60 10.37
CA ILE A 405 17.01 2.97 8.98
C ILE A 405 16.96 1.78 8.01
N LEU A 406 17.20 0.55 8.46
CA LEU A 406 17.22 -0.62 7.58
C LEU A 406 15.84 -0.90 6.98
N ASP A 407 15.82 -1.30 5.71
CA ASP A 407 14.60 -1.70 5.00
C ASP A 407 14.01 -3.00 5.60
N ALA A 408 14.86 -3.92 6.08
CA ALA A 408 14.47 -5.23 6.59
C ALA A 408 15.33 -5.67 7.81
N PRO A 409 15.22 -5.00 8.98
CA PRO A 409 16.08 -5.27 10.14
C PRO A 409 15.88 -6.65 10.78
N ASN A 410 14.79 -7.35 10.45
CA ASN A 410 14.50 -8.70 10.94
C ASN A 410 14.92 -9.83 9.98
N GLN A 411 15.30 -9.49 8.75
CA GLN A 411 15.71 -10.47 7.75
C GLN A 411 17.16 -10.90 7.97
N LEU A 412 17.39 -12.22 7.95
CA LEU A 412 18.73 -12.81 7.97
C LEU A 412 18.89 -13.79 6.79
N PRO A 413 20.10 -13.92 6.21
CA PRO A 413 21.30 -13.14 6.51
C PRO A 413 21.15 -11.64 6.22
N LEU A 414 21.86 -10.80 6.98
CA LEU A 414 21.69 -9.34 6.90
C LEU A 414 22.13 -8.79 5.53
N ILE A 415 21.19 -8.15 4.84
CA ILE A 415 21.45 -7.25 3.71
C ILE A 415 21.36 -5.82 4.24
N LEU A 416 22.47 -5.10 4.26
CA LEU A 416 22.49 -3.70 4.71
C LEU A 416 21.87 -2.78 3.65
N SER A 417 20.55 -2.74 3.58
CA SER A 417 19.77 -1.89 2.68
C SER A 417 18.96 -0.88 3.48
N TYR A 418 18.96 0.36 3.02
CA TYR A 418 18.13 1.48 3.51
C TYR A 418 17.70 2.34 2.31
N LYS A 419 17.41 1.65 1.19
CA LYS A 419 17.07 2.27 -0.10
C LYS A 419 15.73 2.99 -0.04
N ALA A 420 14.83 2.57 0.85
CA ALA A 420 13.54 3.24 1.02
C ALA A 420 13.70 4.72 1.42
N LEU A 421 14.82 5.09 2.07
CA LEU A 421 15.09 6.47 2.47
C LEU A 421 15.84 7.29 1.41
N HIS A 422 16.48 6.67 0.42
CA HIS A 422 17.39 7.38 -0.48
C HIS A 422 16.71 8.56 -1.21
N LYS A 423 15.46 8.38 -1.64
CA LYS A 423 14.72 9.45 -2.31
C LYS A 423 14.44 10.62 -1.36
N ALA A 424 13.95 10.33 -0.15
CA ALA A 424 13.65 11.34 0.87
C ALA A 424 14.93 12.08 1.33
N ILE A 425 16.02 11.36 1.56
CA ILE A 425 17.34 11.94 1.89
C ILE A 425 17.77 12.90 0.77
N HIS A 426 17.66 12.45 -0.49
CA HIS A 426 18.04 13.27 -1.62
C HIS A 426 17.16 14.51 -1.80
N PHE A 427 15.86 14.37 -1.56
CA PHE A 427 14.90 15.49 -1.55
C PHE A 427 15.34 16.57 -0.57
N PHE A 428 15.49 16.22 0.72
CA PHE A 428 15.89 17.19 1.74
C PHE A 428 17.30 17.75 1.53
N TYR A 429 18.22 16.96 0.98
CA TYR A 429 19.53 17.47 0.59
C TYR A 429 19.42 18.54 -0.51
N GLN A 430 18.61 18.31 -1.56
CA GLN A 430 18.42 19.32 -2.60
C GLN A 430 17.75 20.59 -2.08
N THR A 431 16.76 20.44 -1.19
CA THR A 431 16.03 21.55 -0.60
C THR A 431 16.94 22.43 0.24
N TYR A 432 17.75 21.84 1.14
CA TYR A 432 18.46 22.60 2.17
C TYR A 432 19.96 22.77 1.91
N LYS A 433 20.54 22.25 0.81
CA LYS A 433 21.99 22.40 0.54
C LYS A 433 22.48 23.86 0.48
N ASP A 434 21.59 24.78 0.11
CA ASP A 434 21.87 26.21 -0.03
C ASP A 434 21.24 27.04 1.12
N GLU A 435 20.63 26.37 2.11
CA GLU A 435 19.94 26.94 3.26
C GLU A 435 20.46 26.32 4.57
N ASP A 436 19.91 26.73 5.72
CA ASP A 436 20.23 26.06 6.98
C ASP A 436 19.42 24.78 7.15
N PHE A 437 20.09 23.67 7.49
CA PHE A 437 19.40 22.40 7.70
C PHE A 437 18.57 22.44 8.99
N PRO A 438 17.28 22.05 8.94
CA PRO A 438 16.38 22.16 10.10
C PRO A 438 16.72 21.17 11.23
N ILE A 439 17.44 20.09 10.91
CA ILE A 439 17.84 19.05 11.88
C ILE A 439 19.35 18.85 11.76
N LYS A 440 20.06 19.18 12.84
CA LYS A 440 21.53 19.03 12.97
C LYS A 440 21.94 17.99 14.00
N GLN A 441 20.97 17.40 14.69
CA GLN A 441 21.14 16.32 15.64
C GLN A 441 19.88 15.46 15.62
N ILE A 442 20.03 14.16 15.85
CA ILE A 442 18.92 13.23 16.00
C ILE A 442 18.84 12.78 17.46
N GLU A 443 17.63 12.48 17.93
CA GLU A 443 17.41 11.99 19.29
C GLU A 443 18.13 10.67 19.53
N ASN A 444 18.76 10.55 20.71
CA ASN A 444 19.38 9.30 21.14
C ASN A 444 18.33 8.19 21.23
N ILE A 445 18.68 7.03 20.67
CA ILE A 445 17.79 5.87 20.70
C ILE A 445 18.02 5.09 21.99
N ASP A 446 16.95 4.92 22.75
CA ASP A 446 16.85 3.93 23.81
C ASP A 446 16.94 2.52 23.20
N GLU A 447 18.01 1.82 23.51
CA GLU A 447 18.31 0.50 22.95
C GLU A 447 17.22 -0.53 23.29
N THR A 448 16.56 -0.40 24.44
CA THR A 448 15.48 -1.31 24.84
C THR A 448 14.29 -1.28 23.87
N LYS A 449 14.18 -0.22 23.06
CA LYS A 449 13.16 -0.04 22.02
C LYS A 449 13.57 -0.63 20.66
N ILE A 450 14.79 -1.15 20.51
CA ILE A 450 15.30 -1.74 19.25
C ILE A 450 15.21 -3.27 19.30
N GLN A 451 13.99 -3.80 19.16
CA GLN A 451 13.73 -5.24 19.18
C GLN A 451 13.78 -5.83 17.76
N TYR A 452 14.99 -5.92 17.18
CA TYR A 452 15.22 -6.52 15.87
C TYR A 452 16.21 -7.67 15.92
N ASN A 453 16.04 -8.67 15.05
CA ASN A 453 16.96 -9.81 14.96
C ASN A 453 18.42 -9.38 14.70
N VAL A 454 18.62 -8.31 13.92
CA VAL A 454 19.96 -7.78 13.63
C VAL A 454 20.64 -7.19 14.87
N THR A 455 19.89 -6.65 15.82
CA THR A 455 20.41 -6.13 17.09
C THR A 455 21.08 -7.26 17.86
N GLU A 456 20.37 -8.36 18.05
CA GLU A 456 20.86 -9.53 18.77
C GLU A 456 22.04 -10.21 18.06
N LEU A 457 21.98 -10.35 16.74
CA LEU A 457 23.11 -10.84 15.93
C LEU A 457 24.36 -9.95 16.09
N CYS A 458 24.18 -8.63 16.05
CA CYS A 458 25.27 -7.67 16.25
C CYS A 458 25.87 -7.84 17.66
N ASN A 459 25.02 -7.90 18.68
CA ASN A 459 25.41 -8.06 20.08
C ASN A 459 26.23 -9.34 20.31
N TRP A 460 25.75 -10.46 19.78
CA TRP A 460 26.46 -11.74 19.86
C TRP A 460 27.84 -11.65 19.18
N LEU A 461 27.92 -11.11 17.97
CA LEU A 461 29.21 -10.97 17.28
C LEU A 461 30.17 -10.02 17.98
N VAL A 462 29.67 -8.90 18.52
CA VAL A 462 30.48 -7.98 19.34
C VAL A 462 31.07 -8.74 20.53
N SER A 463 30.27 -9.52 21.26
CA SER A 463 30.76 -10.31 22.42
C SER A 463 31.87 -11.32 22.06
N LEU A 464 31.89 -11.79 20.81
CA LEU A 464 32.95 -12.68 20.31
C LEU A 464 34.20 -11.90 19.86
N ILE A 465 34.06 -10.65 19.43
CA ILE A 465 35.12 -9.86 18.78
C ILE A 465 35.81 -8.90 19.75
N SER A 466 35.12 -8.35 20.76
CA SER A 466 35.66 -7.28 21.63
C SER A 466 37.02 -7.62 22.25
N ASN A 467 37.24 -8.89 22.58
CA ASN A 467 38.48 -9.38 23.17
C ASN A 467 39.62 -9.61 22.16
N GLU A 468 39.34 -9.55 20.84
CA GLU A 468 40.31 -9.75 19.76
C GLU A 468 40.80 -8.41 19.17
N LYS A 469 41.78 -7.76 19.83
CA LYS A 469 42.33 -6.44 19.42
C LYS A 469 42.67 -6.34 17.92
N ARG A 470 43.22 -7.41 17.34
CA ARG A 470 43.56 -7.46 15.90
C ARG A 470 42.30 -7.37 15.03
N LEU A 471 41.28 -8.16 15.36
CA LEU A 471 40.04 -8.21 14.58
C LEU A 471 39.26 -6.89 14.69
N VAL A 472 39.23 -6.27 15.87
CA VAL A 472 38.69 -4.91 16.06
C VAL A 472 39.38 -3.91 15.13
N LYS A 473 40.72 -3.94 15.08
CA LYS A 473 41.50 -3.07 14.18
C LYS A 473 41.22 -3.37 12.71
N ASP A 474 41.09 -4.65 12.35
CA ASP A 474 40.73 -5.06 10.99
C ASP A 474 39.35 -4.48 10.60
N PHE A 475 38.37 -4.48 11.50
CA PHE A 475 37.06 -3.86 11.26
C PHE A 475 37.15 -2.34 11.08
N GLN A 476 37.91 -1.64 11.93
CA GLN A 476 38.10 -0.19 11.84
C GLN A 476 38.78 0.22 10.52
N THR A 477 39.68 -0.61 10.00
CA THR A 477 40.49 -0.33 8.79
C THR A 477 39.97 -1.03 7.53
N LEU A 478 38.79 -1.65 7.58
CA LEU A 478 38.18 -2.36 6.46
C LEU A 478 38.11 -1.47 5.20
N PRO A 479 38.58 -1.92 4.03
CA PRO A 479 38.43 -1.16 2.79
C PRO A 479 36.95 -0.96 2.42
N HIS A 480 36.62 0.18 1.79
CA HIS A 480 35.25 0.45 1.31
C HIS A 480 34.78 -0.54 0.22
N ILE A 481 35.73 -1.11 -0.53
CA ILE A 481 35.49 -1.88 -1.76
C ILE A 481 35.70 -3.40 -1.56
N SER A 482 36.54 -3.81 -0.60
CA SER A 482 36.88 -5.22 -0.37
C SER A 482 36.70 -5.61 1.09
N TYR A 483 35.67 -6.42 1.34
CA TYR A 483 35.35 -7.00 2.66
C TYR A 483 35.96 -8.40 2.86
N SER A 484 36.91 -8.77 1.99
CA SER A 484 37.64 -10.04 2.01
C SER A 484 38.46 -10.29 3.29
N PRO A 485 39.11 -9.30 3.94
CA PRO A 485 40.09 -9.61 4.99
C PRO A 485 39.50 -10.20 6.27
N VAL A 486 38.20 -10.05 6.52
CA VAL A 486 37.56 -10.56 7.75
C VAL A 486 36.73 -11.80 7.46
N SER A 487 37.15 -12.96 7.95
CA SER A 487 36.37 -14.22 7.87
C SER A 487 35.81 -14.61 9.23
N PHE A 488 34.48 -14.64 9.35
CA PHE A 488 33.79 -15.08 10.56
C PHE A 488 33.99 -16.58 10.85
N HIS A 489 34.27 -17.41 9.83
CA HIS A 489 34.59 -18.83 10.07
C HIS A 489 35.76 -19.00 11.02
N SER A 490 36.81 -18.19 10.87
CA SER A 490 37.96 -18.25 11.76
C SER A 490 37.61 -17.83 13.19
N LEU A 491 36.73 -16.84 13.35
CA LEU A 491 36.22 -16.37 14.65
C LEU A 491 35.43 -17.48 15.34
N PHE A 492 34.51 -18.14 14.62
CA PHE A 492 33.70 -19.23 15.18
C PHE A 492 34.54 -20.44 15.56
N LEU A 493 35.56 -20.79 14.77
CA LEU A 493 36.47 -21.89 15.13
C LEU A 493 37.30 -21.59 16.38
N ARG A 494 37.66 -20.31 16.63
CA ARG A 494 38.39 -19.90 17.84
C ARG A 494 37.51 -19.87 19.09
N ASN A 495 36.21 -19.63 18.92
CA ASN A 495 35.21 -19.58 20.00
C ASN A 495 34.33 -20.85 20.03
N ALA A 496 34.82 -21.98 19.50
CA ALA A 496 34.02 -23.19 19.33
C ALA A 496 33.62 -23.83 20.68
N GLU A 497 34.29 -23.50 21.78
CA GLU A 497 33.96 -23.92 23.14
C GLU A 497 32.65 -23.29 23.64
N LYS A 498 32.30 -22.09 23.18
CA LYS A 498 31.09 -21.35 23.62
C LYS A 498 29.83 -22.00 23.06
N GLU A 499 28.83 -22.23 23.91
CA GLU A 499 27.58 -22.89 23.51
C GLU A 499 26.81 -22.10 22.44
N SER A 500 26.84 -20.77 22.52
CA SER A 500 26.23 -19.85 21.56
C SER A 500 26.79 -19.99 20.13
N VAL A 501 28.00 -20.50 19.95
CA VAL A 501 28.62 -20.71 18.63
C VAL A 501 28.27 -22.10 18.11
N ASN A 502 27.12 -22.30 17.49
CA ASN A 502 26.74 -23.62 16.93
C ASN A 502 26.35 -23.52 15.45
N THR A 503 26.41 -24.67 14.75
CA THR A 503 26.20 -24.76 13.30
C THR A 503 24.89 -24.15 12.87
N ASP A 504 23.82 -24.43 13.62
CA ASP A 504 22.49 -23.96 13.28
C ASP A 504 22.39 -22.43 13.34
N VAL A 505 22.86 -21.84 14.45
CA VAL A 505 22.88 -20.38 14.64
C VAL A 505 23.74 -19.69 13.56
N ILE A 506 24.88 -20.29 13.21
CA ILE A 506 25.76 -19.75 12.17
C ILE A 506 25.08 -19.83 10.80
N PHE A 507 24.42 -20.95 10.49
CA PHE A 507 23.73 -21.13 9.21
C PHE A 507 22.58 -20.11 9.07
N SER A 508 21.66 -20.05 10.04
CA SER A 508 20.51 -19.13 10.00
C SER A 508 20.90 -17.65 9.95
N SER A 509 22.10 -17.31 10.42
CA SER A 509 22.57 -15.92 10.48
C SER A 509 23.35 -15.48 9.24
N PHE A 510 24.02 -16.41 8.54
CA PHE A 510 24.98 -16.08 7.48
C PHE A 510 24.73 -16.79 6.15
N TYR A 511 23.81 -17.75 6.09
CA TYR A 511 23.54 -18.53 4.88
C TYR A 511 22.09 -18.39 4.44
N THR A 512 21.86 -18.35 3.12
CA THR A 512 20.51 -18.46 2.56
C THR A 512 20.00 -19.89 2.71
N ASN A 513 18.69 -20.09 2.45
CA ASN A 513 18.11 -21.43 2.38
C ASN A 513 18.72 -22.30 1.26
N GLU A 514 19.42 -21.69 0.29
CA GLU A 514 20.20 -22.43 -0.71
C GLU A 514 21.65 -22.71 -0.28
N GLY A 515 22.04 -22.36 0.95
CA GLY A 515 23.40 -22.55 1.44
C GLY A 515 24.43 -21.54 0.92
N LYS A 516 23.99 -20.39 0.39
CA LYS A 516 24.90 -19.32 -0.06
C LYS A 516 25.30 -18.41 1.10
N TYR A 517 26.60 -18.19 1.29
CA TYR A 517 27.11 -17.31 2.34
C TYR A 517 26.93 -15.82 2.02
N ILE A 518 26.33 -15.08 2.96
CA ILE A 518 26.10 -13.64 2.89
C ILE A 518 26.57 -13.00 4.21
N GLY A 519 27.80 -12.44 4.19
CA GLY A 519 28.39 -11.77 5.36
C GLY A 519 28.65 -10.27 5.19
N VAL A 520 28.42 -9.69 4.00
CA VAL A 520 28.84 -8.30 3.72
C VAL A 520 28.05 -7.28 4.53
N GLY A 521 26.74 -7.46 4.69
CA GLY A 521 25.89 -6.51 5.41
C GLY A 521 26.29 -6.39 6.89
N ILE A 522 26.45 -7.52 7.58
CA ILE A 522 26.84 -7.52 8.99
C ILE A 522 28.27 -7.04 9.21
N LYS A 523 29.20 -7.29 8.27
CA LYS A 523 30.55 -6.70 8.33
C LYS A 523 30.52 -5.17 8.30
N LYS A 524 29.67 -4.58 7.46
CA LYS A 524 29.48 -3.11 7.42
C LYS A 524 28.89 -2.58 8.72
N LEU A 525 27.89 -3.26 9.27
CA LEU A 525 27.30 -2.85 10.55
C LEU A 525 28.32 -2.91 11.69
N LEU A 526 29.09 -3.99 11.78
CA LEU A 526 30.16 -4.11 12.78
C LEU A 526 31.27 -3.07 12.58
N ARG A 527 31.56 -2.67 11.33
CA ARG A 527 32.48 -1.56 11.07
C ARG A 527 31.99 -0.27 11.70
N ILE A 528 30.70 0.07 11.55
CA ILE A 528 30.09 1.22 12.24
C ILE A 528 30.26 1.06 13.75
N TYR A 529 29.89 -0.11 14.31
CA TYR A 529 30.02 -0.36 15.75
C TYR A 529 31.46 -0.17 16.28
N PHE A 530 32.47 -0.71 15.61
CA PHE A 530 33.85 -0.63 16.09
C PHE A 530 34.53 0.72 15.81
N SER A 531 33.99 1.51 14.88
CA SER A 531 34.46 2.86 14.56
C SER A 531 33.91 3.95 15.50
N GLN A 532 32.87 3.66 16.28
CA GLN A 532 32.29 4.62 17.23
C GLN A 532 33.19 4.88 18.45
N SER A 533 32.88 5.93 19.21
CA SER A 533 33.60 6.31 20.42
C SER A 533 33.53 5.20 21.50
N ASN A 534 34.50 5.15 22.42
CA ASN A 534 34.49 4.12 23.47
C ASN A 534 33.36 4.33 24.49
N GLU A 535 32.89 5.56 24.67
CA GLU A 535 31.75 5.88 25.56
C GLU A 535 30.42 5.31 25.03
N GLU A 536 30.32 5.11 23.71
CA GLU A 536 29.15 4.55 23.04
C GLU A 536 29.20 3.02 22.90
N LYS A 537 30.33 2.38 23.26
CA LYS A 537 30.50 0.93 23.21
C LYS A 537 29.97 0.29 24.50
N LYS A 538 29.39 -0.89 24.35
CA LYS A 538 28.80 -1.64 25.46
C LYS A 538 29.85 -2.21 26.40
N GLU A 539 29.41 -2.50 27.62
CA GLU A 539 30.07 -3.48 28.48
C GLU A 539 30.05 -4.87 27.83
N ASP A 540 31.18 -5.57 27.90
CA ASP A 540 31.30 -6.94 27.41
C ASP A 540 30.45 -7.88 28.26
N LYS A 541 29.26 -8.21 27.76
CA LYS A 541 28.39 -9.26 28.32
C LYS A 541 28.28 -10.39 27.31
N GLU A 542 28.34 -11.61 27.81
CA GLU A 542 28.10 -12.79 26.98
C GLU A 542 26.61 -12.81 26.58
N VAL A 543 26.37 -12.85 25.27
CA VAL A 543 25.02 -12.85 24.70
C VAL A 543 24.76 -14.20 24.05
N ASN A 544 23.72 -14.88 24.50
CA ASN A 544 23.23 -16.10 23.86
C ASN A 544 22.27 -15.73 22.73
N TRP A 545 22.65 -16.07 21.50
CA TRP A 545 21.84 -15.87 20.30
C TRP A 545 21.21 -17.19 19.86
N GLU A 546 19.89 -17.26 19.83
CA GLU A 546 19.14 -18.52 19.67
C GLU A 546 18.26 -18.59 18.41
N LYS A 547 18.61 -17.94 17.29
CA LYS A 547 17.71 -17.99 16.13
C LYS A 547 17.83 -19.26 15.31
N LYS A 548 16.75 -20.05 15.23
CA LYS A 548 16.65 -21.25 14.38
C LYS A 548 15.29 -21.42 13.70
N GLU A 549 15.29 -21.21 12.39
CA GLU A 549 14.64 -22.13 11.44
C GLU A 549 15.68 -22.42 10.35
N ILE A 550 15.88 -23.69 10.04
CA ILE A 550 16.83 -24.19 9.05
C ILE A 550 16.13 -25.32 8.32
N PRO A 551 16.29 -25.45 6.99
CA PRO A 551 15.70 -26.57 6.26
C PRO A 551 16.12 -27.92 6.86
N ASN A 552 15.17 -28.86 6.94
CA ASN A 552 15.40 -30.17 7.57
C ASN A 552 16.53 -30.96 6.90
N ASP A 553 16.73 -30.76 5.59
CA ASP A 553 17.79 -31.45 4.86
C ASP A 553 19.17 -30.95 5.30
N PHE A 554 19.33 -29.63 5.51
CA PHE A 554 20.56 -29.06 6.07
C PHE A 554 20.80 -29.53 7.51
N LYS A 555 19.77 -29.60 8.36
CA LYS A 555 19.90 -30.16 9.71
C LYS A 555 20.37 -31.63 9.68
N SER A 556 19.80 -32.41 8.77
CA SER A 556 20.16 -33.82 8.58
C SER A 556 21.61 -33.94 8.12
N TRP A 557 22.05 -33.08 7.20
CA TRP A 557 23.43 -33.03 6.73
C TRP A 557 24.42 -32.60 7.81
N PHE A 558 24.09 -31.62 8.65
CA PHE A 558 24.92 -31.25 9.80
C PHE A 558 25.10 -32.42 10.77
N LYS A 559 24.04 -33.21 11.00
CA LYS A 559 24.12 -34.43 11.81
C LYS A 559 25.02 -35.50 11.19
N ILE A 560 25.04 -35.64 9.86
CA ILE A 560 25.97 -36.53 9.15
C ILE A 560 27.41 -36.09 9.41
N ILE A 561 27.69 -34.78 9.32
CA ILE A 561 29.03 -34.21 9.59
C ILE A 561 29.43 -34.42 11.05
N ASP A 562 28.53 -34.18 12.01
CA ASP A 562 28.77 -34.43 13.44
C ASP A 562 29.11 -35.91 13.71
N ASN A 563 28.37 -36.84 13.10
CA ASN A 563 28.61 -38.27 13.23
C ASN A 563 29.98 -38.68 12.64
N PHE A 564 30.35 -38.12 11.49
CA PHE A 564 31.66 -38.34 10.89
C PHE A 564 32.78 -37.85 11.81
N ALA A 565 32.64 -36.64 12.36
CA ALA A 565 33.61 -36.08 13.30
C ALA A 565 33.73 -36.93 14.57
N TYR A 566 32.62 -37.42 15.10
CA TYR A 566 32.60 -38.32 16.25
C TYR A 566 33.33 -39.64 15.97
N ASP A 567 32.99 -40.32 14.87
CA ASP A 567 33.63 -41.58 14.50
C ASP A 567 35.14 -41.44 14.32
N TYR A 568 35.60 -40.33 13.73
CA TYR A 568 37.03 -40.06 13.60
C TYR A 568 37.72 -39.82 14.94
N ILE A 569 37.12 -39.06 15.87
CA ILE A 569 37.68 -38.87 17.21
C ILE A 569 37.83 -40.22 17.92
N ILE A 570 36.80 -41.08 17.85
CA ILE A 570 36.84 -42.42 18.46
C ILE A 570 37.95 -43.28 17.83
N TYR A 571 38.07 -43.28 16.51
CA TYR A 571 39.15 -43.97 15.81
C TYR A 571 40.54 -43.47 16.25
N ARG A 572 40.72 -42.15 16.35
CA ARG A 572 42.01 -41.56 16.78
C ARG A 572 42.34 -41.89 18.23
N LEU A 573 41.37 -41.83 19.13
CA LEU A 573 41.55 -42.22 20.53
C LEU A 573 41.98 -43.69 20.63
N HIS A 574 41.25 -44.59 19.97
CA HIS A 574 41.59 -46.02 19.93
C HIS A 574 43.01 -46.29 19.40
N ARG A 575 43.46 -45.51 18.42
CA ARG A 575 44.83 -45.61 17.88
C ARG A 575 45.90 -45.05 18.81
N LEU A 576 45.58 -44.00 19.57
CA LEU A 576 46.52 -43.34 20.47
C LEU A 576 46.69 -44.10 21.80
N THR A 577 45.65 -44.82 22.26
CA THR A 577 45.70 -45.66 23.48
C THR A 577 46.17 -47.09 23.22
N GLU A 578 46.66 -47.40 22.02
CA GLU A 578 47.15 -48.74 21.64
C GLU A 578 46.17 -49.89 21.95
N ASN A 579 44.86 -49.64 21.84
CA ASN A 579 43.78 -50.58 22.18
C ASN A 579 43.67 -50.93 23.68
N THR A 580 44.32 -50.19 24.57
CA THR A 580 44.13 -50.29 26.03
C THR A 580 43.05 -49.31 26.51
N GLU A 581 42.60 -49.42 27.77
CA GLU A 581 41.50 -48.63 28.35
C GLU A 581 41.56 -47.13 27.93
N PHE A 582 40.40 -46.52 27.70
CA PHE A 582 40.22 -45.12 27.27
C PHE A 582 40.66 -44.08 28.33
N VAL A 583 41.79 -44.29 29.00
CA VAL A 583 42.39 -43.30 29.90
C VAL A 583 43.16 -42.31 29.04
N VAL A 584 42.58 -41.12 28.86
CA VAL A 584 43.21 -40.03 28.12
C VAL A 584 44.25 -39.37 29.02
N ASP A 585 45.51 -39.77 28.90
CA ASP A 585 46.61 -39.05 29.53
C ASP A 585 46.87 -37.69 28.84
N THR A 586 47.62 -36.81 29.50
CA THR A 586 47.94 -35.48 28.98
C THR A 586 48.60 -35.53 27.59
N LYS A 587 49.40 -36.58 27.33
CA LYS A 587 50.11 -36.77 26.06
C LYS A 587 49.18 -37.16 24.91
N THR A 588 48.21 -38.02 25.17
CA THR A 588 47.15 -38.41 24.24
C THR A 588 46.24 -37.23 23.94
N TYR A 589 45.88 -36.46 24.98
CA TYR A 589 45.14 -35.21 24.83
C TYR A 589 45.86 -34.22 23.90
N ASP A 590 47.14 -33.92 24.15
CA ASP A 590 47.91 -32.96 23.36
C ASP A 590 48.14 -33.42 21.91
N ARG A 591 48.21 -34.73 21.68
CA ARG A 591 48.28 -35.30 20.32
C ARG A 591 46.95 -35.15 19.60
N LEU A 592 45.84 -35.52 20.23
CA LEU A 592 44.51 -35.39 19.64
C LEU A 592 44.14 -33.93 19.38
N ARG A 593 44.49 -33.04 20.31
CA ARG A 593 44.32 -31.59 20.15
C ARG A 593 45.06 -31.11 18.91
N ARG A 594 46.32 -31.49 18.71
CA ARG A 594 47.08 -31.13 17.50
C ARG A 594 46.40 -31.66 16.24
N ASP A 595 46.04 -32.95 16.21
CA ASP A 595 45.36 -33.56 15.06
C ASP A 595 44.07 -32.80 14.65
N ILE A 596 43.29 -32.33 15.63
CA ILE A 596 42.04 -31.59 15.39
C ILE A 596 42.28 -30.14 15.00
N PHE A 597 43.23 -29.46 15.65
CA PHE A 597 43.46 -28.03 15.44
C PHE A 597 44.26 -27.76 14.17
N ASP A 598 45.07 -28.72 13.72
CA ASP A 598 45.93 -28.65 12.54
C ASP A 598 45.26 -29.13 11.25
N ILE A 599 43.95 -29.45 11.28
CA ILE A 599 43.17 -29.80 10.08
C ILE A 599 43.34 -28.67 9.04
N PRO A 600 43.82 -28.98 7.80
CA PRO A 600 44.08 -27.98 6.79
C PRO A 600 42.85 -27.16 6.40
N ASN A 601 43.06 -25.90 6.02
CA ASN A 601 42.01 -24.98 5.54
C ASN A 601 42.29 -24.46 4.12
N ASP A 602 43.18 -25.13 3.40
CA ASP A 602 43.57 -24.81 2.04
C ASP A 602 43.37 -26.04 1.14
N ASN A 603 43.96 -26.03 -0.05
CA ASN A 603 43.83 -27.12 -1.02
C ASN A 603 44.27 -28.50 -0.48
N ARG A 604 45.07 -28.54 0.60
CA ARG A 604 45.47 -29.79 1.27
C ARG A 604 44.32 -30.44 2.04
N PHE A 605 43.23 -29.72 2.29
CA PHE A 605 42.05 -30.25 2.97
C PHE A 605 41.47 -31.47 2.24
N MET A 606 41.44 -31.46 0.90
CA MET A 606 40.92 -32.59 0.11
C MET A 606 41.77 -33.84 0.27
N ILE A 607 43.10 -33.69 0.22
CA ILE A 607 44.05 -34.80 0.42
C ILE A 607 43.90 -35.36 1.83
N TRP A 608 43.80 -34.48 2.83
CA TRP A 608 43.54 -34.88 4.20
C TRP A 608 42.21 -35.64 4.34
N MET A 609 41.15 -35.16 3.67
CA MET A 609 39.82 -35.76 3.73
C MET A 609 39.81 -37.18 3.16
N GLU A 610 40.41 -37.39 1.99
CA GLU A 610 40.53 -38.70 1.34
C GLU A 610 41.30 -39.69 2.23
N ASP A 611 42.43 -39.27 2.79
CA ASP A 611 43.24 -40.08 3.72
C ASP A 611 42.46 -40.44 4.98
N VAL A 612 41.72 -39.49 5.55
CA VAL A 612 40.87 -39.73 6.72
C VAL A 612 39.74 -40.71 6.40
N ILE A 613 39.02 -40.54 5.29
CA ILE A 613 37.94 -41.45 4.88
C ILE A 613 38.47 -42.87 4.69
N ASN A 614 39.59 -43.04 3.99
CA ASN A 614 40.19 -44.35 3.76
C ASN A 614 40.59 -45.04 5.07
N LYS A 615 41.24 -44.32 5.99
CA LYS A 615 41.62 -44.85 7.30
C LYS A 615 40.40 -45.20 8.16
N LEU A 616 39.39 -44.34 8.16
CA LEU A 616 38.18 -44.53 8.95
C LEU A 616 37.34 -45.70 8.42
N ASN A 617 37.19 -45.84 7.10
CA ASN A 617 36.49 -46.95 6.46
C ASN A 617 37.16 -48.31 6.74
N ASN A 618 38.50 -48.36 6.75
CA ASN A 618 39.23 -49.57 7.14
C ASN A 618 38.97 -49.95 8.62
N TYR A 619 38.84 -48.95 9.50
CA TYR A 619 38.49 -49.17 10.90
C TYR A 619 37.03 -49.60 11.07
N GLN A 620 36.10 -48.97 10.34
CA GLN A 620 34.68 -49.30 10.39
C GLN A 620 34.37 -50.69 9.84
N GLU A 621 35.06 -51.11 8.78
CA GLU A 621 34.93 -52.46 8.22
C GLU A 621 35.29 -53.54 9.25
N LYS A 622 36.39 -53.36 9.99
CA LYS A 622 36.77 -54.24 11.10
C LYS A 622 35.73 -54.29 12.22
N ASN A 623 34.97 -53.21 12.40
CA ASN A 623 33.97 -53.06 13.46
C ASN A 623 32.51 -53.22 12.96
N LYS A 624 32.30 -53.71 11.72
CA LYS A 624 30.98 -53.89 11.09
C LYS A 624 30.09 -52.64 11.12
N ARG A 625 30.68 -51.45 10.94
CA ARG A 625 29.96 -50.16 10.85
C ARG A 625 29.84 -49.68 9.40
N LYS A 626 28.87 -48.78 9.15
CA LYS A 626 28.64 -48.16 7.82
C LYS A 626 29.85 -47.34 7.39
N LYS A 627 30.31 -47.53 6.15
CA LYS A 627 31.40 -46.75 5.52
C LYS A 627 30.95 -45.33 5.19
N TRP A 628 31.88 -44.39 5.28
CA TRP A 628 31.75 -43.00 4.81
C TRP A 628 32.13 -42.86 3.35
N ASN A 629 31.49 -41.93 2.65
CA ASN A 629 31.86 -41.51 1.29
C ASN A 629 32.03 -39.99 1.26
N GLU A 630 32.71 -39.49 0.22
CA GLU A 630 32.95 -38.05 0.06
C GLU A 630 31.69 -37.27 -0.30
N GLU A 631 30.76 -37.89 -1.02
CA GLU A 631 29.53 -37.24 -1.50
C GLU A 631 28.67 -36.75 -0.32
N ASP A 632 28.45 -37.62 0.66
CA ASP A 632 27.67 -37.34 1.88
C ASP A 632 28.25 -36.18 2.70
N LEU A 633 29.55 -35.88 2.56
CA LEU A 633 30.28 -34.91 3.38
C LEU A 633 30.59 -33.60 2.65
N LEU A 634 30.84 -33.65 1.33
CA LEU A 634 31.30 -32.51 0.55
C LEU A 634 30.21 -31.88 -0.33
N TYR A 635 29.09 -32.58 -0.53
CA TYR A 635 27.95 -32.07 -1.27
C TYR A 635 26.87 -31.64 -0.27
N ASN A 636 26.35 -30.43 -0.48
CA ASN A 636 25.22 -29.95 0.32
C ASN A 636 23.94 -30.72 -0.07
N PRO A 637 22.84 -30.57 0.68
CA PRO A 637 21.58 -31.27 0.38
C PRO A 637 20.96 -30.96 -0.98
N LEU A 638 21.41 -29.90 -1.66
CA LEU A 638 20.97 -29.52 -3.00
C LEU A 638 21.82 -30.16 -4.11
N GLY A 639 22.78 -31.01 -3.74
CA GLY A 639 23.72 -31.63 -4.69
C GLY A 639 24.82 -30.70 -5.17
N GLU A 640 25.01 -29.54 -4.54
CA GLU A 640 26.10 -28.63 -4.88
C GLU A 640 27.35 -28.96 -4.06
N ARG A 641 28.48 -29.12 -4.75
CA ARG A 641 29.77 -29.34 -4.11
C ARG A 641 30.23 -28.08 -3.36
N SER A 642 30.31 -28.13 -2.03
CA SER A 642 30.57 -26.96 -1.17
C SER A 642 31.78 -27.18 -0.25
N VAL A 643 32.95 -27.43 -0.85
CA VAL A 643 34.18 -27.81 -0.13
C VAL A 643 34.57 -26.82 0.97
N SER A 644 34.50 -25.51 0.70
CA SER A 644 34.88 -24.50 1.69
C SER A 644 33.95 -24.51 2.92
N PHE A 645 32.64 -24.66 2.69
CA PHE A 645 31.68 -24.70 3.80
C PHE A 645 31.75 -26.03 4.54
N ALA A 646 31.82 -27.15 3.83
CA ALA A 646 32.01 -28.48 4.42
C ALA A 646 33.29 -28.54 5.27
N SER A 647 34.40 -28.00 4.78
CA SER A 647 35.66 -27.91 5.54
C SER A 647 35.48 -27.13 6.84
N PHE A 648 34.80 -25.97 6.79
CA PHE A 648 34.48 -25.21 7.98
C PHE A 648 33.60 -26.00 8.97
N LEU A 649 32.52 -26.63 8.48
CA LEU A 649 31.60 -27.42 9.32
C LEU A 649 32.29 -28.59 9.99
N ILE A 650 33.09 -29.36 9.25
CA ILE A 650 33.85 -30.50 9.77
C ILE A 650 34.80 -30.02 10.87
N ARG A 651 35.57 -28.96 10.62
CA ARG A 651 36.50 -28.39 11.61
C ARG A 651 35.78 -27.85 12.85
N LEU A 652 34.61 -27.23 12.68
CA LEU A 652 33.80 -26.74 13.79
C LEU A 652 33.27 -27.91 14.62
N SER A 653 32.76 -28.96 13.97
CA SER A 653 32.21 -30.17 14.60
C SER A 653 33.29 -30.89 15.41
N PHE A 654 34.50 -31.04 14.86
CA PHE A 654 35.64 -31.60 15.59
C PHE A 654 35.99 -30.82 16.84
N ARG A 655 36.11 -29.49 16.75
CA ARG A 655 36.41 -28.65 17.91
C ARG A 655 35.31 -28.70 18.96
N LYS A 656 34.05 -28.68 18.53
CA LYS A 656 32.88 -28.81 19.41
C LYS A 656 32.87 -30.11 20.18
N LEU A 657 33.08 -31.23 19.50
CA LEU A 657 33.12 -32.55 20.12
C LEU A 657 34.30 -32.67 21.08
N PHE A 658 35.48 -32.15 20.71
CA PHE A 658 36.64 -32.09 21.58
C PHE A 658 36.34 -31.35 22.91
N TYR A 659 35.76 -30.15 22.84
CA TYR A 659 35.39 -29.39 24.04
C TYR A 659 34.27 -30.06 24.85
N LYS A 660 33.28 -30.67 24.20
CA LYS A 660 32.14 -31.30 24.90
C LYS A 660 32.49 -32.62 25.57
N GLN A 661 33.27 -33.47 24.91
CA GLN A 661 33.44 -34.88 25.32
C GLN A 661 34.77 -35.16 26.03
N ILE A 662 35.78 -34.31 25.83
CA ILE A 662 37.16 -34.58 26.31
C ILE A 662 37.60 -33.59 27.40
N ILE A 663 37.09 -32.34 27.42
CA ILE A 663 37.45 -31.33 28.43
C ILE A 663 36.49 -31.31 29.63
N LYS A 664 35.22 -31.72 29.45
CA LYS A 664 34.21 -31.78 30.53
C LYS A 664 34.21 -33.10 31.33
N LYS A 665 35.04 -34.07 30.94
CA LYS A 665 35.36 -35.28 31.70
C LYS A 665 36.77 -35.13 32.23
#